data_AF-A0A934HYZ4-F1
#
_entry.id   AF-A0A934HYZ4-F1
#
_cell.length_a   1.000
_cell.length_b   1.000
_cell.length_c   1.000
_cell.angle_alpha   90.00
_cell.angle_beta   90.00
_cell.angle_gamma   90.00
#
_symmetry.space_group_name_H-M   'P 1'
#
loop_
_entity.id
_entity.type
_entity.pdbx_description
1 polymer ?
#
loop_
_entity_poly.entity_id
_entity_poly.type
_entity_poly.pdbx_seq_one_letter_code
_entity_poly.pdbx_strand_id
1 'polypeptide(L)'
;MQYGVELFPYQRIKKMKNEEKKQKFQELSDVLKIISYFVAAFLVGRVLMVNLMAPFGIAYLIAIIVSENNKVSLVSGIGTLLGYVSLYNNVKNLPVYFIVTATLLVLNYILKNIEQKKKLLLIFFSIFLEFLLYKLLIVKLSLAIGFLTSFFEITCIFPLYFIIHYSIICFKELKTRHLYTNEEIISMAVTASLIIAGTWGTSIHGVSIRNVIALTFVLILGYVKGSSAGAAAGVAMGTIIGVTSNDMITSIGVYGLCGLISGIFRETGKWMSGLAYIVAFAVLKMYSDIGVQFKIIESIISCAVFLAIPQKIYRKLELELDWQKKQECFKDNYVDKVKDILIGKLNSFSDVLLNMSKVLEKLADNDKLEMKSKSSALIENLADRVCSTCNMKSMCWKRETFYTYNAFSELIGNYQENKKDVPYELERKCTKRSVLIKNTEDIVNGYIINEMWRNRLSECRELLAHQIENMANSVTEIVKEFDDNIKFNTDTENNIRRVLNKNNIQYRDIFCFNNKNDRLVVKLSMEACGGEQLCIKKVLPLINEVTGKCMCVSDDGCNLNPLMNGCNVTFEETPKYHVASYVSTECKNGEKHNGDTYSFGKLPDGTYMTIISDGMGSGPQAGRESGAAVELIEKFAKAGFNKLTAINTINSIMTIKFSENEKFSTLDLSSMDLYEGEIDFMKVGSVASFIKRGDEVEVISSKTLPIGVLDKPDVDITKKKLKNGDIVIMLSDGVLDYESEAAGKVDWIVEFLKNSKNTDPRDLCENIINKAKELSGGKVKDDMTAIVQKVYNLY
;
A
#
# COMPACT_ATOMS: atom_id res chain seq x y z
N MET A 1 -28.74 -7.58 -9.35
CA MET A 1 -29.41 -8.73 -8.72
C MET A 1 -28.80 -10.00 -9.30
N GLN A 2 -28.18 -10.85 -8.49
CA GLN A 2 -27.84 -12.23 -8.85
C GLN A 2 -28.34 -13.11 -7.71
N TYR A 3 -29.37 -13.91 -8.00
CA TYR A 3 -29.92 -14.94 -7.12
C TYR A 3 -29.15 -16.23 -7.35
N GLY A 4 -28.82 -16.97 -6.28
CA GLY A 4 -28.43 -18.39 -6.41
C GLY A 4 -27.18 -18.86 -5.66
N VAL A 5 -26.83 -18.30 -4.50
CA VAL A 5 -25.86 -18.94 -3.59
C VAL A 5 -26.52 -19.14 -2.23
N GLU A 6 -26.73 -20.40 -1.86
CA GLU A 6 -27.16 -20.79 -0.52
C GLU A 6 -26.08 -20.38 0.50
N LEU A 7 -26.30 -19.26 1.18
CA LEU A 7 -25.47 -18.84 2.31
C LEU A 7 -25.81 -19.71 3.52
N PHE A 8 -24.93 -20.67 3.85
CA PHE A 8 -25.09 -21.51 5.03
C PHE A 8 -25.18 -20.66 6.33
N PRO A 9 -26.27 -20.76 7.11
CA PRO A 9 -26.53 -19.93 8.30
C PRO A 9 -25.64 -20.25 9.52
N TYR A 10 -24.80 -21.29 9.43
CA TYR A 10 -24.00 -21.79 10.56
C TYR A 10 -22.94 -20.79 11.06
N GLN A 11 -22.38 -19.94 10.19
CA GLN A 11 -21.39 -18.93 10.61
C GLN A 11 -21.99 -17.82 11.48
N ARG A 12 -23.27 -17.48 11.31
CA ARG A 12 -23.93 -16.38 12.05
C ARG A 12 -24.05 -16.68 13.55
N ILE A 13 -24.40 -17.91 13.91
CA ILE A 13 -24.57 -18.34 15.31
C ILE A 13 -23.24 -18.38 16.06
N LYS A 14 -22.15 -18.78 15.38
CA LYS A 14 -20.79 -18.80 15.95
C LYS A 14 -20.26 -17.38 16.19
N LYS A 15 -20.60 -16.42 15.32
CA LYS A 15 -20.22 -15.01 15.44
C LYS A 15 -20.94 -14.32 16.62
N MET A 16 -22.25 -14.51 16.78
CA MET A 16 -23.00 -13.97 17.93
C MET A 16 -22.48 -14.50 19.28
N LYS A 17 -22.21 -15.81 19.40
CA LYS A 17 -21.60 -16.39 20.62
C LYS A 17 -20.20 -15.85 20.91
N ASN A 18 -19.43 -15.49 19.88
CA ASN A 18 -18.12 -14.88 20.04
C ASN A 18 -18.20 -13.38 20.37
N GLU A 19 -19.21 -12.67 19.87
CA GLU A 19 -19.49 -11.27 20.22
C GLU A 19 -19.98 -11.13 21.66
N GLU A 20 -20.88 -12.00 22.13
CA GLU A 20 -21.28 -12.07 23.54
C GLU A 20 -20.10 -12.39 24.47
N LYS A 21 -19.21 -13.31 24.04
CA LYS A 21 -17.96 -13.58 24.78
C LYS A 21 -17.00 -12.39 24.77
N LYS A 22 -16.88 -11.65 23.66
CA LYS A 22 -16.05 -10.43 23.56
C LYS A 22 -16.62 -9.29 24.42
N GLN A 23 -17.93 -9.07 24.44
CA GLN A 23 -18.58 -8.09 25.31
C GLN A 23 -18.36 -8.41 26.78
N LYS A 24 -18.59 -9.68 27.19
CA LYS A 24 -18.27 -10.12 28.56
C LYS A 24 -16.81 -9.92 28.92
N PHE A 25 -15.88 -10.14 27.98
CA PHE A 25 -14.45 -9.93 28.20
C PHE A 25 -14.07 -8.44 28.29
N GLN A 26 -14.73 -7.56 27.52
CA GLN A 26 -14.56 -6.11 27.61
C GLN A 26 -15.07 -5.56 28.94
N GLU A 27 -16.28 -5.97 29.36
CA GLU A 27 -16.83 -5.61 30.67
C GLU A 27 -15.92 -6.09 31.81
N LEU A 28 -15.39 -7.32 31.72
CA LEU A 28 -14.41 -7.84 32.68
C LEU A 28 -13.13 -6.99 32.71
N SER A 29 -12.67 -6.53 31.55
CA SER A 29 -11.46 -5.71 31.43
C SER A 29 -11.64 -4.30 32.03
N ASP A 30 -12.81 -3.70 31.89
CA ASP A 30 -13.10 -2.38 32.47
C ASP A 30 -13.33 -2.46 33.98
N VAL A 31 -13.94 -3.55 34.46
CA VAL A 31 -14.00 -3.85 35.91
C VAL A 31 -12.60 -4.04 36.48
N LEU A 32 -11.71 -4.78 35.81
CA LEU A 32 -10.31 -4.94 36.23
C LEU A 32 -9.55 -3.62 36.28
N LYS A 33 -9.77 -2.72 35.32
CA LYS A 33 -9.17 -1.37 35.36
C LYS A 33 -9.65 -0.58 36.57
N ILE A 34 -10.95 -0.55 36.83
CA ILE A 34 -11.53 0.16 37.98
C ILE A 34 -10.97 -0.38 39.30
N ILE A 35 -10.83 -1.71 39.42
CA ILE A 35 -10.20 -2.36 40.58
C ILE A 35 -8.72 -1.95 40.70
N SER A 36 -7.98 -1.86 39.59
CA SER A 36 -6.57 -1.46 39.64
C SER A 36 -6.37 -0.03 40.14
N TYR A 37 -7.20 0.93 39.70
CA TYR A 37 -7.18 2.30 40.21
C TYR A 37 -7.57 2.38 41.68
N PHE A 38 -8.54 1.57 42.13
CA PHE A 38 -8.91 1.48 43.54
C PHE A 38 -7.73 1.01 44.41
N VAL A 39 -7.08 -0.09 44.02
CA VAL A 39 -5.95 -0.67 44.76
C VAL A 39 -4.77 0.29 44.78
N ALA A 40 -4.47 0.94 43.65
CA ALA A 40 -3.42 1.96 43.57
C ALA A 40 -3.72 3.15 44.48
N ALA A 41 -4.95 3.68 44.49
CA ALA A 41 -5.35 4.77 45.37
C ALA A 41 -5.23 4.40 46.86
N PHE A 42 -5.63 3.18 47.22
CA PHE A 42 -5.51 2.65 48.58
C PHE A 42 -4.06 2.56 49.04
N LEU A 43 -3.17 2.01 48.22
CA LEU A 43 -1.76 1.86 48.55
C LEU A 43 -1.03 3.21 48.59
N VAL A 44 -1.25 4.09 47.62
CA VAL A 44 -0.62 5.41 47.60
C VAL A 44 -1.09 6.28 48.77
N GLY A 45 -2.35 6.15 49.19
CA GLY A 45 -2.88 6.81 50.39
C GLY A 45 -2.21 6.37 51.70
N ARG A 46 -1.57 5.20 51.73
CA ARG A 46 -0.84 4.68 52.90
C ARG A 46 0.60 5.18 53.04
N VAL A 47 1.12 5.92 52.07
CA VAL A 47 2.52 6.37 52.06
C VAL A 47 2.70 7.60 52.95
N LEU A 48 3.61 7.49 53.92
CA LEU A 48 3.95 8.55 54.87
C LEU A 48 5.23 9.28 54.48
N MET A 49 5.24 10.60 54.66
CA MET A 49 6.41 11.45 54.57
C MET A 49 6.95 11.77 55.97
N VAL A 50 8.14 12.37 56.03
CA VAL A 50 8.76 12.91 57.26
C VAL A 50 7.75 13.75 58.05
N ASN A 51 7.75 13.63 59.39
CA ASN A 51 6.80 14.28 60.32
C ASN A 51 5.34 13.76 60.31
N LEU A 52 5.09 12.53 59.84
CA LEU A 52 3.78 11.86 59.87
C LEU A 52 2.73 12.59 58.99
N MET A 53 3.15 13.18 57.88
CA MET A 53 2.29 13.78 56.86
C MET A 53 2.04 12.78 55.72
N ALA A 54 0.86 12.83 55.07
CA ALA A 54 0.49 11.89 54.02
C ALA A 54 0.00 12.57 52.70
N PRO A 55 0.88 13.32 51.99
CA PRO A 55 0.51 14.12 50.81
C PRO A 55 0.24 13.31 49.53
N PHE A 56 0.76 12.07 49.44
CA PHE A 56 0.75 11.28 48.20
C PHE A 56 -0.66 10.86 47.75
N GLY A 57 -1.55 10.51 48.69
CA GLY A 57 -2.94 10.15 48.38
C GLY A 57 -3.72 11.30 47.73
N ILE A 58 -3.58 12.51 48.28
CA ILE A 58 -4.19 13.72 47.70
C ILE A 58 -3.65 13.98 46.29
N ALA A 59 -2.33 13.92 46.10
CA ALA A 59 -1.71 14.15 44.78
C ALA A 59 -2.24 13.15 43.72
N TYR A 60 -2.38 11.88 44.09
CA TYR A 60 -2.92 10.83 43.22
C TYR A 60 -4.39 11.06 42.86
N LEU A 61 -5.20 11.48 43.82
CA LEU A 61 -6.63 11.75 43.61
C LEU A 61 -6.85 12.95 42.67
N ILE A 62 -6.04 14.02 42.80
CA ILE A 62 -6.08 15.15 41.87
C ILE A 62 -5.73 14.70 40.44
N ALA A 63 -4.70 13.86 40.29
CA ALA A 63 -4.28 13.33 38.98
C ALA A 63 -5.40 12.55 38.28
N ILE A 64 -6.16 11.73 39.02
CA ILE A 64 -7.30 10.98 38.47
C ILE A 64 -8.49 11.90 38.15
N ILE A 65 -8.77 12.91 38.99
CA ILE A 65 -9.86 13.87 38.75
C ILE A 65 -9.69 14.65 37.43
N VAL A 66 -8.45 14.86 37.01
CA VAL A 66 -8.12 15.57 35.77
C VAL A 66 -8.11 14.62 34.56
N SER A 67 -7.63 13.38 34.74
CA SER A 67 -7.37 12.44 33.65
C SER A 67 -8.48 11.44 33.35
N GLU A 68 -9.42 11.20 34.27
CA GLU A 68 -10.38 10.08 34.19
C GLU A 68 -11.86 10.47 34.35
N ASN A 69 -12.73 9.53 34.01
CA ASN A 69 -14.18 9.65 34.17
C ASN A 69 -14.61 9.73 35.65
N ASN A 70 -15.75 10.39 35.91
CA ASN A 70 -16.30 10.57 37.27
C ASN A 70 -16.43 9.26 38.07
N LYS A 71 -16.76 8.13 37.43
CA LYS A 71 -16.87 6.83 38.11
C LYS A 71 -15.52 6.34 38.67
N VAL A 72 -14.44 6.49 37.91
CA VAL A 72 -13.08 6.09 38.32
C VAL A 72 -12.58 7.02 39.42
N SER A 73 -12.87 8.32 39.33
CA SER A 73 -12.55 9.30 40.37
C SER A 73 -13.24 8.99 41.71
N LEU A 74 -14.53 8.61 41.70
CA LEU A 74 -15.25 8.22 42.92
C LEU A 74 -14.65 6.96 43.55
N VAL A 75 -14.38 5.92 42.74
CA VAL A 75 -13.77 4.68 43.23
C VAL A 75 -12.37 4.94 43.79
N SER A 76 -11.55 5.72 43.10
CA SER A 76 -10.24 6.13 43.59
C SER A 76 -10.35 6.90 44.92
N GLY A 77 -11.34 7.78 45.06
CA GLY A 77 -11.60 8.52 46.30
C GLY A 77 -11.93 7.63 47.49
N ILE A 78 -12.79 6.64 47.28
CA ILE A 78 -13.09 5.62 48.30
C ILE A 78 -11.82 4.84 48.66
N GLY A 79 -10.98 4.49 47.67
CA GLY A 79 -9.69 3.84 47.89
C GLY A 79 -8.75 4.70 48.75
N THR A 80 -8.63 5.99 48.45
CA THR A 80 -7.76 6.91 49.21
C THR A 80 -8.24 7.11 50.65
N LEU A 81 -9.57 7.24 50.83
CA LEU A 81 -10.20 7.30 52.16
C LEU A 81 -9.87 6.07 52.99
N LEU A 82 -10.05 4.86 52.43
CA LEU A 82 -9.70 3.61 53.09
C LEU A 82 -8.20 3.50 53.40
N GLY A 83 -7.35 4.06 52.52
CA GLY A 83 -5.91 4.16 52.75
C GLY A 83 -5.58 5.00 53.99
N TYR A 84 -6.22 6.17 54.12
CA TYR A 84 -6.07 7.03 55.31
C TYR A 84 -6.66 6.39 56.58
N VAL A 85 -7.80 5.70 56.49
CA VAL A 85 -8.37 4.92 57.62
C VAL A 85 -7.38 3.85 58.10
N SER A 86 -6.68 3.18 57.19
CA SER A 86 -5.68 2.17 57.54
C SER A 86 -4.51 2.73 58.36
N LEU A 87 -4.32 4.05 58.41
CA LEU A 87 -3.25 4.73 59.14
C LEU A 87 -3.72 5.39 60.44
N TYR A 88 -4.88 4.98 60.99
CA TYR A 88 -5.58 5.60 62.13
C TYR A 88 -4.69 5.94 63.36
N ASN A 89 -3.56 5.26 63.56
CA ASN A 89 -2.65 5.49 64.70
C ASN A 89 -1.29 6.12 64.34
N ASN A 90 -1.00 6.29 63.04
CA ASN A 90 0.34 6.62 62.54
C ASN A 90 0.42 8.00 61.86
N VAL A 91 -0.66 8.78 61.81
CA VAL A 91 -0.69 10.12 61.16
C VAL A 91 -1.13 11.17 62.16
N LYS A 92 -0.43 12.31 62.18
CA LYS A 92 -0.89 13.50 62.91
C LYS A 92 -1.96 14.22 62.08
N ASN A 93 -3.04 14.68 62.72
CA ASN A 93 -4.12 15.45 62.07
C ASN A 93 -4.88 14.69 60.96
N LEU A 94 -5.18 13.42 61.19
CA LEU A 94 -5.94 12.57 60.27
C LEU A 94 -7.29 13.16 59.80
N PRO A 95 -8.08 13.86 60.63
CA PRO A 95 -9.36 14.45 60.19
C PRO A 95 -9.25 15.42 59.01
N VAL A 96 -8.12 16.09 58.81
CA VAL A 96 -7.90 16.99 57.66
C VAL A 96 -7.98 16.25 56.35
N TYR A 97 -7.33 15.09 56.28
CA TYR A 97 -7.24 14.31 55.05
C TYR A 97 -8.62 13.76 54.64
N PHE A 98 -9.50 13.48 55.61
CA PHE A 98 -10.90 13.14 55.33
C PHE A 98 -11.70 14.32 54.79
N ILE A 99 -11.53 15.51 55.37
CA ILE A 99 -12.19 16.72 54.89
C ILE A 99 -11.74 17.02 53.45
N VAL A 100 -10.42 17.01 53.20
CA VAL A 100 -9.83 17.30 51.89
C VAL A 100 -10.24 16.27 50.82
N THR A 101 -10.29 15.00 51.15
CA THR A 101 -10.74 13.98 50.17
C THR A 101 -12.23 14.11 49.85
N ALA A 102 -13.07 14.42 50.84
CA ALA A 102 -14.50 14.67 50.63
C ALA A 102 -14.73 15.93 49.77
N THR A 103 -14.01 17.02 50.05
CA THR A 103 -14.13 18.28 49.31
C THR A 103 -13.67 18.13 47.86
N LEU A 104 -12.60 17.37 47.60
CA LEU A 104 -12.14 17.07 46.25
C LEU A 104 -13.15 16.28 45.41
N LEU A 105 -13.85 15.32 46.02
CA LEU A 105 -14.91 14.56 45.33
C LEU A 105 -16.12 15.45 45.01
N VAL A 106 -16.51 16.33 45.94
CA VAL A 106 -17.59 17.30 45.74
C VAL A 106 -17.23 18.31 44.65
N LEU A 107 -16.01 18.88 44.69
CA LEU A 107 -15.51 19.81 43.68
C LEU A 107 -15.41 19.17 42.29
N ASN A 108 -15.07 17.88 42.19
CA ASN A 108 -15.07 17.19 40.91
C ASN A 108 -16.48 17.13 40.28
N TYR A 109 -17.52 16.92 41.10
CA TYR A 109 -18.89 16.91 40.62
C TYR A 109 -19.37 18.30 40.19
N ILE A 110 -19.06 19.34 40.97
CA ILE A 110 -19.46 20.73 40.68
C ILE A 110 -18.74 21.29 39.45
N LEU A 111 -17.43 21.05 39.32
CA LEU A 111 -16.58 21.65 38.29
C LEU A 111 -16.54 20.82 36.98
N LYS A 112 -17.57 20.02 36.69
CA LYS A 112 -17.59 19.09 35.55
C LYS A 112 -17.45 19.79 34.19
N ASN A 113 -17.97 21.01 34.05
CA ASN A 113 -18.06 21.74 32.77
C ASN A 113 -17.01 22.86 32.60
N ILE A 114 -16.02 22.96 33.49
CA ILE A 114 -15.01 24.02 33.46
C ILE A 114 -13.74 23.54 32.77
N GLU A 115 -13.04 24.46 32.09
CA GLU A 115 -11.74 24.22 31.47
C GLU A 115 -10.72 23.63 32.47
N GLN A 116 -9.94 22.63 32.03
CA GLN A 116 -9.00 21.87 32.88
C GLN A 116 -8.02 22.76 33.66
N LYS A 117 -7.49 23.84 33.05
CA LYS A 117 -6.55 24.77 33.71
C LYS A 117 -7.19 25.52 34.89
N LYS A 118 -8.44 25.98 34.72
CA LYS A 118 -9.20 26.69 35.77
C LYS A 118 -9.65 25.72 36.86
N LYS A 119 -10.06 24.51 36.48
CA LYS A 119 -10.39 23.43 37.43
C LYS A 119 -9.22 23.10 38.35
N LEU A 120 -8.00 23.00 37.80
CA LEU A 120 -6.79 22.72 38.58
C LEU A 120 -6.47 23.84 39.59
N LEU A 121 -6.57 25.11 39.17
CA LEU A 121 -6.30 26.26 40.04
C LEU A 121 -7.29 26.31 41.23
N LEU A 122 -8.58 26.06 40.97
CA LEU A 122 -9.61 26.00 42.00
C LEU A 122 -9.36 24.85 43.00
N ILE A 123 -8.93 23.69 42.51
CA ILE A 123 -8.60 22.53 43.37
C ILE A 123 -7.44 22.89 44.32
N PHE A 124 -6.31 23.39 43.83
CA PHE A 124 -5.19 23.73 44.70
C PHE A 124 -5.52 24.87 45.69
N PHE A 125 -6.30 25.86 45.27
CA PHE A 125 -6.74 26.94 46.15
C PHE A 125 -7.65 26.43 47.28
N SER A 126 -8.58 25.52 46.97
CA SER A 126 -9.47 24.93 47.99
C SER A 126 -8.69 24.14 49.05
N ILE A 127 -7.73 23.31 48.62
CA ILE A 127 -6.85 22.55 49.52
C ILE A 127 -6.05 23.49 50.43
N PHE A 128 -5.56 24.61 49.91
CA PHE A 128 -4.81 25.60 50.70
C PHE A 128 -5.65 26.20 51.80
N LEU A 129 -6.87 26.60 51.45
CA LEU A 129 -7.80 27.21 52.39
C LEU A 129 -8.19 26.21 53.49
N GLU A 130 -8.43 24.95 53.14
CA GLU A 130 -8.77 23.89 54.09
C GLU A 130 -7.63 23.58 55.06
N PHE A 131 -6.39 23.44 54.58
CA PHE A 131 -5.23 23.24 55.45
C PHE A 131 -4.99 24.43 56.37
N LEU A 132 -5.15 25.67 55.87
CA LEU A 132 -5.02 26.89 56.65
C LEU A 132 -6.10 26.99 57.75
N LEU A 133 -7.37 26.80 57.39
CA LEU A 133 -8.50 26.87 58.32
C LEU A 133 -8.42 25.81 59.40
N TYR A 134 -8.04 24.58 59.04
CA TYR A 134 -7.90 23.51 60.03
C TYR A 134 -6.81 23.81 61.06
N LYS A 135 -5.65 24.32 60.63
CA LYS A 135 -4.54 24.64 61.53
C LYS A 135 -4.84 25.82 62.45
N LEU A 136 -5.63 26.79 61.97
CA LEU A 136 -6.09 27.92 62.76
C LEU A 136 -7.16 27.51 63.78
N LEU A 137 -8.18 26.77 63.37
CA LEU A 137 -9.37 26.48 64.19
C LEU A 137 -9.18 25.29 65.14
N ILE A 138 -8.60 24.19 64.65
CA ILE A 138 -8.53 22.92 65.39
C ILE A 138 -7.19 22.78 66.12
N VAL A 139 -6.09 23.04 65.42
CA VAL A 139 -4.73 22.88 65.99
C VAL A 139 -4.29 24.12 66.80
N LYS A 140 -5.00 25.26 66.65
CA LYS A 140 -4.73 26.53 67.34
C LYS A 140 -3.29 27.04 67.16
N LEU A 141 -2.75 26.94 65.95
CA LEU A 141 -1.46 27.56 65.60
C LEU A 141 -1.60 29.07 65.36
N SER A 142 -0.49 29.81 65.53
CA SER A 142 -0.42 31.21 65.12
C SER A 142 -0.55 31.36 63.60
N LEU A 143 -1.12 32.49 63.14
CA LEU A 143 -1.40 32.74 61.72
C LEU A 143 -0.16 32.55 60.83
N ALA A 144 0.99 33.03 61.28
CA ALA A 144 2.25 32.91 60.54
C ALA A 144 2.71 31.44 60.38
N ILE A 145 2.63 30.63 61.44
CA ILE A 145 3.09 29.23 61.40
C ILE A 145 2.08 28.36 60.63
N GLY A 146 0.77 28.63 60.78
CA GLY A 146 -0.29 27.97 60.01
C GLY A 146 -0.13 28.19 58.50
N PHE A 147 0.13 29.43 58.08
CA PHE A 147 0.38 29.76 56.68
C PHE A 147 1.61 29.05 56.13
N LEU A 148 2.75 29.12 56.85
CA LEU A 148 4.02 28.54 56.41
C LEU A 148 3.91 27.00 56.24
N THR A 149 3.30 26.33 57.20
CA THR A 149 3.15 24.86 57.14
C THR A 149 2.16 24.41 56.05
N SER A 150 1.08 25.15 55.80
CA SER A 150 0.15 24.86 54.69
C SER A 150 0.76 25.14 53.33
N PHE A 151 1.57 26.19 53.22
CA PHE A 151 2.34 26.47 52.01
C PHE A 151 3.33 25.34 51.69
N PHE A 152 4.02 24.82 52.71
CA PHE A 152 4.95 23.70 52.55
C PHE A 152 4.24 22.43 52.07
N GLU A 153 3.09 22.07 52.66
CA GLU A 153 2.31 20.89 52.25
C GLU A 153 1.85 20.96 50.79
N ILE A 154 1.39 22.12 50.32
CA ILE A 154 0.99 22.29 48.91
C ILE A 154 2.19 22.27 47.98
N THR A 155 3.30 22.88 48.38
CA THR A 155 4.53 22.85 47.60
C THR A 155 5.03 21.41 47.42
N CYS A 156 4.77 20.50 48.36
CA CYS A 156 5.04 19.07 48.18
C CYS A 156 4.02 18.38 47.27
N ILE A 157 2.72 18.68 47.37
CA ILE A 157 1.66 18.03 46.58
C ILE A 157 1.76 18.40 45.09
N PHE A 158 2.13 19.65 44.76
CA PHE A 158 2.10 20.15 43.39
C PHE A 158 3.05 19.40 42.43
N PRO A 159 4.36 19.22 42.71
CA PRO A 159 5.25 18.44 41.84
C PRO A 159 4.83 16.96 41.75
N LEU A 160 4.37 16.37 42.86
CA LEU A 160 3.90 14.98 42.89
C LEU A 160 2.70 14.77 41.98
N TYR A 161 1.74 15.71 41.97
CA TYR A 161 0.62 15.68 41.05
C TYR A 161 1.08 15.65 39.58
N PHE A 162 2.02 16.49 39.17
CA PHE A 162 2.50 16.52 37.79
C PHE A 162 3.14 15.21 37.36
N ILE A 163 3.99 14.63 38.21
CA ILE A 163 4.67 13.35 37.92
C ILE A 163 3.65 12.22 37.80
N ILE A 164 2.68 12.15 38.71
CA ILE A 164 1.63 11.11 38.68
C ILE A 164 0.72 11.30 37.47
N HIS A 165 0.32 12.53 37.17
CA HIS A 165 -0.52 12.85 36.01
C HIS A 165 0.17 12.46 34.69
N TYR A 166 1.43 12.84 34.52
CA TYR A 166 2.22 12.48 33.34
C TYR A 166 2.35 10.95 33.18
N SER A 167 2.61 10.25 34.28
CA SER A 167 2.68 8.79 34.30
C SER A 167 1.35 8.11 33.97
N ILE A 168 0.20 8.61 34.45
CA ILE A 168 -1.11 8.04 34.14
C ILE A 168 -1.40 8.14 32.63
N ILE A 169 -1.03 9.24 31.98
CA ILE A 169 -1.15 9.39 30.52
C ILE A 169 -0.30 8.32 29.83
N CYS A 170 0.95 8.13 30.26
CA CYS A 170 1.83 7.09 29.72
C CYS A 170 1.23 5.68 29.87
N PHE A 171 0.64 5.35 31.03
CA PHE A 171 -0.02 4.06 31.24
C PHE A 171 -1.21 3.83 30.30
N LYS A 172 -1.91 4.89 29.85
CA LYS A 172 -3.02 4.76 28.88
C LYS A 172 -2.52 4.40 27.48
N GLU A 173 -1.31 4.80 27.14
CA GLU A 173 -0.70 4.53 25.84
C GLU A 173 -0.04 3.16 25.77
N LEU A 174 -0.07 2.37 26.85
CA LEU A 174 0.36 0.97 26.83
C LEU A 174 -0.48 0.17 25.83
N LYS A 175 0.20 -0.67 25.04
CA LYS A 175 -0.33 -1.40 23.86
C LYS A 175 -0.54 -0.58 22.59
N THR A 176 -0.23 0.72 22.60
CA THR A 176 -0.19 1.52 21.37
C THR A 176 1.21 1.50 20.74
N ARG A 177 1.34 2.01 19.50
CA ARG A 177 2.63 2.15 18.82
C ARG A 177 3.48 3.32 19.36
N HIS A 178 3.08 3.95 20.47
CA HIS A 178 3.84 5.04 21.11
C HIS A 178 5.24 4.57 21.54
N LEU A 179 6.25 5.41 21.30
CA LEU A 179 7.63 5.10 21.63
C LEU A 179 8.01 5.86 22.90
N TYR A 180 8.25 5.12 23.98
CA TYR A 180 8.48 5.74 25.29
C TYR A 180 9.85 6.39 25.40
N THR A 181 9.88 7.64 25.86
CA THR A 181 11.11 8.34 26.24
C THR A 181 11.64 7.85 27.59
N ASN A 182 12.93 8.09 27.88
CA ASN A 182 13.51 7.73 29.17
C ASN A 182 12.82 8.46 30.33
N GLU A 183 12.37 9.71 30.13
CA GLU A 183 11.65 10.50 31.14
C GLU A 183 10.28 9.91 31.46
N GLU A 184 9.55 9.44 30.45
CA GLU A 184 8.26 8.76 30.65
C GLU A 184 8.42 7.48 31.48
N ILE A 185 9.46 6.70 31.20
CA ILE A 185 9.76 5.48 31.95
C ILE A 185 10.12 5.80 33.41
N ILE A 186 10.90 6.86 33.64
CA ILE A 186 11.21 7.32 34.99
C ILE A 186 9.92 7.74 35.72
N SER A 187 9.02 8.47 35.05
CA SER A 187 7.74 8.89 35.65
C SER A 187 6.86 7.68 36.02
N MET A 188 6.79 6.65 35.15
CA MET A 188 6.11 5.38 35.41
C MET A 188 6.76 4.60 36.56
N ALA A 189 8.09 4.64 36.68
CA ALA A 189 8.80 4.01 37.77
C ALA A 189 8.56 4.72 39.11
N VAL A 190 8.43 6.05 39.12
CA VAL A 190 8.12 6.83 40.33
C VAL A 190 6.72 6.49 40.86
N THR A 191 5.70 6.43 40.00
CA THR A 191 4.35 6.08 40.43
C THR A 191 4.23 4.63 40.89
N ALA A 192 4.90 3.69 40.20
CA ALA A 192 4.99 2.30 40.64
C ALA A 192 5.69 2.19 42.01
N SER A 193 6.75 2.96 42.23
CA SER A 193 7.43 3.05 43.53
C SER A 193 6.52 3.54 44.64
N LEU A 194 5.66 4.53 44.39
CA LEU A 194 4.66 5.00 45.36
C LEU A 194 3.64 3.90 45.71
N ILE A 195 3.17 3.14 44.73
CA ILE A 195 2.23 2.02 44.96
C ILE A 195 2.91 0.94 45.80
N ILE A 196 4.17 0.60 45.50
CA ILE A 196 4.94 -0.43 46.22
C ILE A 196 5.23 0.02 47.66
N ALA A 197 5.59 1.28 47.88
CA ALA A 197 5.84 1.83 49.22
C ALA A 197 4.61 1.74 50.14
N GLY A 198 3.40 1.78 49.58
CA GLY A 198 2.13 1.63 50.30
C GLY A 198 1.92 0.28 51.01
N THR A 199 2.73 -0.73 50.69
CA THR A 199 2.72 -2.06 51.34
C THR A 199 3.44 -2.09 52.69
N TRP A 200 3.69 -0.92 53.29
CA TRP A 200 4.34 -0.80 54.58
C TRP A 200 3.54 -1.44 55.73
N GLY A 201 4.25 -2.12 56.64
CA GLY A 201 3.68 -2.75 57.84
C GLY A 201 3.36 -4.24 57.73
N THR A 202 3.53 -4.87 56.56
CA THR A 202 3.29 -6.32 56.37
C THR A 202 4.61 -7.10 56.36
N SER A 203 4.91 -7.81 57.45
CA SER A 203 6.04 -8.74 57.53
C SER A 203 5.55 -10.17 57.77
N ILE A 204 6.11 -11.13 57.03
CA ILE A 204 5.82 -12.57 57.20
C ILE A 204 7.10 -13.21 57.71
N HIS A 205 7.06 -13.83 58.90
CA HIS A 205 8.24 -14.49 59.52
C HIS A 205 9.49 -13.60 59.56
N GLY A 206 9.29 -12.29 59.75
CA GLY A 206 10.37 -11.29 59.77
C GLY A 206 10.90 -10.86 58.40
N VAL A 207 10.34 -11.32 57.28
CA VAL A 207 10.67 -10.84 55.93
C VAL A 207 9.72 -9.71 55.53
N SER A 208 10.25 -8.58 55.10
CA SER A 208 9.48 -7.43 54.62
C SER A 208 8.99 -7.66 53.20
N ILE A 209 7.67 -7.78 53.01
CA ILE A 209 7.06 -7.94 51.67
C ILE A 209 7.38 -6.73 50.79
N ARG A 210 7.36 -5.53 51.36
CA ARG A 210 7.70 -4.28 50.67
C ARG A 210 9.07 -4.35 50.01
N ASN A 211 10.08 -4.81 50.76
CA ASN A 211 11.45 -4.87 50.26
C ASN A 211 11.59 -5.90 49.13
N VAL A 212 10.94 -7.06 49.26
CA VAL A 212 10.93 -8.10 48.22
C VAL A 212 10.31 -7.56 46.93
N ILE A 213 9.12 -6.95 47.00
CA ILE A 213 8.45 -6.40 45.81
C ILE A 213 9.30 -5.28 45.17
N ALA A 214 9.84 -4.37 45.97
CA ALA A 214 10.69 -3.29 45.48
C ALA A 214 11.96 -3.79 44.79
N LEU A 215 12.64 -4.78 45.38
CA LEU A 215 13.84 -5.37 44.79
C LEU A 215 13.53 -6.14 43.50
N THR A 216 12.41 -6.89 43.46
CA THR A 216 11.98 -7.58 42.24
C THR A 216 11.67 -6.61 41.11
N PHE A 217 10.99 -5.51 41.43
CA PHE A 217 10.61 -4.48 40.47
C PHE A 217 11.82 -3.82 39.82
N VAL A 218 12.80 -3.42 40.63
CA VAL A 218 14.05 -2.81 40.14
C VAL A 218 14.85 -3.80 39.28
N LEU A 219 14.90 -5.07 39.67
CA LEU A 219 15.55 -6.14 38.91
C LEU A 219 14.86 -6.39 37.55
N ILE A 220 13.53 -6.38 37.51
CA ILE A 220 12.75 -6.50 36.27
C ILE A 220 13.02 -5.30 35.35
N LEU A 221 12.97 -4.08 35.87
CA LEU A 221 13.21 -2.88 35.05
C LEU A 221 14.65 -2.80 34.53
N GLY A 222 15.64 -3.14 35.37
CA GLY A 222 17.04 -3.24 34.95
C GLY A 222 17.20 -4.25 33.79
N TYR A 223 16.60 -5.43 33.91
CA TYR A 223 16.66 -6.45 32.86
C TYR A 223 15.92 -6.06 31.56
N VAL A 224 14.78 -5.37 31.65
CA VAL A 224 13.97 -5.03 30.45
C VAL A 224 14.53 -3.81 29.70
N LYS A 225 15.02 -2.79 30.41
CA LYS A 225 15.41 -1.51 29.82
C LYS A 225 16.91 -1.23 29.81
N GLY A 226 17.69 -1.93 30.63
CA GLY A 226 19.13 -1.72 30.76
C GLY A 226 19.51 -0.85 31.97
N SER A 227 20.81 -0.56 32.08
CA SER A 227 21.42 0.00 33.29
C SER A 227 20.94 1.41 33.65
N SER A 228 20.72 2.29 32.68
CA SER A 228 20.32 3.69 32.92
C SER A 228 18.93 3.80 33.54
N ALA A 229 17.93 3.14 32.93
CA ALA A 229 16.57 3.10 33.44
C ALA A 229 16.47 2.28 34.74
N GLY A 230 17.21 1.17 34.85
CA GLY A 230 17.28 0.37 36.07
C GLY A 230 17.83 1.16 37.26
N ALA A 231 18.92 1.92 37.05
CA ALA A 231 19.50 2.79 38.07
C ALA A 231 18.54 3.92 38.46
N ALA A 232 17.94 4.61 37.49
CA ALA A 232 16.99 5.70 37.76
C ALA A 232 15.75 5.22 38.52
N ALA A 233 15.18 4.07 38.13
CA ALA A 233 14.08 3.43 38.86
C ALA A 233 14.51 2.98 40.26
N GLY A 234 15.72 2.46 40.42
CA GLY A 234 16.30 2.10 41.70
C GLY A 234 16.48 3.30 42.64
N VAL A 235 16.98 4.43 42.12
CA VAL A 235 17.09 5.68 42.89
C VAL A 235 15.70 6.20 43.28
N ALA A 236 14.73 6.22 42.35
CA ALA A 236 13.36 6.63 42.65
C ALA A 236 12.70 5.73 43.72
N MET A 237 12.92 4.42 43.65
CA MET A 237 12.42 3.48 44.65
C MET A 237 13.09 3.71 46.01
N GLY A 238 14.41 3.90 46.02
CA GLY A 238 15.20 4.13 47.22
C GLY A 238 14.91 5.46 47.90
N THR A 239 14.63 6.53 47.15
CA THR A 239 14.20 7.82 47.72
C THR A 239 12.84 7.70 48.40
N ILE A 240 11.86 7.08 47.74
CA ILE A 240 10.50 6.93 48.29
C ILE A 240 10.52 6.01 49.53
N ILE A 241 11.12 4.82 49.43
CA ILE A 241 11.18 3.88 50.56
C ILE A 241 12.05 4.43 51.69
N GLY A 242 13.15 5.09 51.35
CA GLY A 242 14.06 5.70 52.31
C GLY A 242 13.41 6.80 53.13
N VAL A 243 12.59 7.65 52.49
CA VAL A 243 11.79 8.68 53.18
C VAL A 243 10.78 8.03 54.15
N THR A 244 10.18 6.89 53.80
CA THR A 244 9.25 6.19 54.71
C THR A 244 9.94 5.45 55.87
N SER A 245 11.20 5.04 55.69
CA SER A 245 11.92 4.19 56.65
C SER A 245 12.99 4.94 57.46
N ASN A 246 13.05 6.27 57.29
CA ASN A 246 13.99 7.20 57.91
C ASN A 246 15.48 6.87 57.65
N ASP A 247 15.77 6.18 56.54
CA ASP A 247 17.12 5.81 56.11
C ASP A 247 17.26 5.93 54.59
N MET A 248 17.42 7.17 54.14
CA MET A 248 17.41 7.55 52.73
C MET A 248 18.69 7.12 52.00
N ILE A 249 19.84 7.24 52.65
CA ILE A 249 21.15 7.02 52.02
C ILE A 249 21.33 5.54 51.69
N THR A 250 21.05 4.64 52.63
CA THR A 250 21.22 3.20 52.43
C THR A 250 20.24 2.67 51.38
N SER A 251 18.98 3.10 51.43
CA SER A 251 17.93 2.68 50.49
C SER A 251 18.27 3.08 49.04
N ILE A 252 18.71 4.33 48.82
CA ILE A 252 19.12 4.79 47.48
C ILE A 252 20.32 3.98 46.96
N GLY A 253 21.33 3.75 47.82
CA GLY A 253 22.51 2.97 47.46
C GLY A 253 22.17 1.54 47.05
N VAL A 254 21.35 0.85 47.84
CA VAL A 254 20.96 -0.55 47.59
C VAL A 254 20.13 -0.69 46.33
N TYR A 255 19.02 0.05 46.20
CA TYR A 255 18.14 -0.07 45.04
C TYR A 255 18.79 0.45 43.76
N GLY A 256 19.50 1.57 43.82
CA GLY A 256 20.19 2.14 42.65
C GLY A 256 21.27 1.21 42.09
N LEU A 257 22.13 0.67 42.96
CA LEU A 257 23.21 -0.22 42.53
C LEU A 257 22.71 -1.57 42.03
N CYS A 258 21.68 -2.13 42.67
CA CYS A 258 21.01 -3.35 42.20
C CYS A 258 20.38 -3.19 40.82
N GLY A 259 19.75 -2.05 40.55
CA GLY A 259 19.17 -1.73 39.23
C GLY A 259 20.24 -1.51 38.15
N LEU A 260 21.35 -0.87 38.52
CA LEU A 260 22.48 -0.64 37.61
C LEU A 260 23.15 -1.96 37.19
N ILE A 261 23.53 -2.80 38.15
CA ILE A 261 24.26 -4.05 37.89
C ILE A 261 23.39 -5.05 37.13
N SER A 262 22.12 -5.19 37.51
CA SER A 262 21.21 -6.07 36.76
C SER A 262 21.03 -5.64 35.30
N GLY A 263 21.02 -4.33 35.04
CA GLY A 263 20.91 -3.78 33.70
C GLY A 263 22.17 -3.90 32.84
N ILE A 264 23.37 -3.89 33.45
CA ILE A 264 24.64 -4.15 32.73
C ILE A 264 24.67 -5.59 32.19
N PHE A 265 24.26 -6.56 33.01
CA PHE A 265 24.27 -7.98 32.64
C PHE A 265 22.99 -8.45 31.95
N ARG A 266 22.23 -7.54 31.31
CA ARG A 266 21.03 -7.87 30.54
C ARG A 266 21.32 -8.78 29.35
N GLU A 267 22.40 -8.51 28.61
CA GLU A 267 22.73 -9.19 27.35
C GLU A 267 23.21 -10.63 27.56
N THR A 268 23.80 -10.95 28.71
CA THR A 268 24.29 -12.29 29.05
C THR A 268 23.19 -13.25 29.53
N GLY A 269 21.95 -12.75 29.62
CA GLY A 269 20.78 -13.54 29.92
C GLY A 269 20.30 -13.45 31.38
N LYS A 270 19.09 -13.97 31.59
CA LYS A 270 18.32 -13.83 32.84
C LYS A 270 19.06 -14.38 34.07
N TRP A 271 19.69 -15.54 33.93
CA TRP A 271 20.42 -16.19 35.03
C TRP A 271 21.63 -15.37 35.49
N MET A 272 22.39 -14.81 34.55
CA MET A 272 23.57 -14.00 34.85
C MET A 272 23.20 -12.67 35.48
N SER A 273 22.15 -11.99 34.99
CA SER A 273 21.63 -10.75 35.60
C SER A 273 21.18 -10.98 37.05
N GLY A 274 20.50 -12.10 37.33
CA GLY A 274 20.08 -12.48 38.68
C GLY A 274 21.24 -12.80 39.62
N LEU A 275 22.27 -13.51 39.13
CA LEU A 275 23.49 -13.81 39.90
C LEU A 275 24.27 -12.52 40.24
N ALA A 276 24.47 -11.64 39.27
CA ALA A 276 25.16 -10.37 39.45
C ALA A 276 24.45 -9.46 40.46
N TYR A 277 23.10 -9.46 40.44
CA TYR A 277 22.28 -8.77 41.43
C TYR A 277 22.49 -9.30 42.87
N ILE A 278 22.56 -10.61 43.07
CA ILE A 278 22.80 -11.20 44.41
C ILE A 278 24.20 -10.84 44.92
N VAL A 279 25.21 -10.94 44.06
CA VAL A 279 26.60 -10.59 44.41
C VAL A 279 26.70 -9.11 44.79
N ALA A 280 26.08 -8.23 43.99
CA ALA A 280 26.01 -6.81 44.28
C ALA A 280 25.38 -6.49 45.64
N PHE A 281 24.25 -7.13 45.94
CA PHE A 281 23.56 -6.97 47.21
C PHE A 281 24.38 -7.50 48.39
N ALA A 282 25.08 -8.63 48.22
CA ALA A 282 25.95 -9.21 49.24
C ALA A 282 27.15 -8.32 49.56
N VAL A 283 27.81 -7.77 48.54
CA VAL A 283 28.93 -6.82 48.71
C VAL A 283 28.48 -5.58 49.47
N LEU A 284 27.36 -4.96 49.09
CA LEU A 284 26.83 -3.80 49.80
C LEU A 284 26.53 -4.09 51.27
N LYS A 285 25.96 -5.27 51.55
CA LYS A 285 25.67 -5.68 52.93
C LYS A 285 26.93 -5.92 53.76
N MET A 286 28.04 -6.34 53.16
CA MET A 286 29.31 -6.50 53.88
C MET A 286 29.95 -5.15 54.25
N TYR A 287 29.82 -4.14 53.38
CA TYR A 287 30.50 -2.86 53.54
C TYR A 287 29.70 -1.81 54.30
N SER A 288 28.38 -1.92 54.35
CA SER A 288 27.51 -1.01 55.08
C SER A 288 26.78 -1.79 56.17
N ASP A 289 26.66 -1.21 57.37
CA ASP A 289 25.98 -1.81 58.52
C ASP A 289 24.43 -1.79 58.34
N ILE A 290 23.97 -2.37 57.22
CA ILE A 290 22.58 -2.42 56.74
C ILE A 290 21.76 -3.47 57.55
N GLY A 291 22.36 -4.06 58.60
CA GLY A 291 21.95 -5.31 59.23
C GLY A 291 20.53 -5.35 59.79
N VAL A 292 19.89 -4.20 60.05
CA VAL A 292 18.56 -4.12 60.68
C VAL A 292 17.41 -4.01 59.67
N GLN A 293 17.60 -3.39 58.50
CA GLN A 293 16.49 -3.08 57.58
C GLN A 293 16.36 -4.02 56.37
N PHE A 294 17.46 -4.64 55.92
CA PHE A 294 17.44 -5.52 54.75
C PHE A 294 18.03 -6.91 55.06
N LYS A 295 17.22 -7.96 54.87
CA LYS A 295 17.64 -9.35 55.06
C LYS A 295 18.17 -9.92 53.75
N ILE A 296 19.23 -10.74 53.80
CA ILE A 296 19.75 -11.44 52.59
C ILE A 296 18.67 -12.33 51.97
N ILE A 297 17.82 -12.92 52.82
CA ILE A 297 16.67 -13.72 52.43
C ILE A 297 15.74 -12.94 51.50
N GLU A 298 15.56 -11.62 51.69
CA GLU A 298 14.71 -10.79 50.81
C GLU A 298 15.28 -10.67 49.40
N SER A 299 16.60 -10.54 49.27
CA SER A 299 17.29 -10.50 47.97
C SER A 299 17.23 -11.86 47.25
N ILE A 300 17.41 -12.96 47.99
CA ILE A 300 17.29 -14.32 47.42
C ILE A 300 15.87 -14.59 46.93
N ILE A 301 14.85 -14.26 47.74
CA ILE A 301 13.44 -14.41 47.34
C ILE A 301 13.15 -13.53 46.12
N SER A 302 13.65 -12.30 46.09
CA SER A 302 13.48 -11.41 44.94
C SER A 302 14.07 -12.00 43.65
N CYS A 303 15.28 -12.55 43.72
CA CYS A 303 15.90 -13.21 42.57
C CYS A 303 15.13 -14.47 42.15
N ALA A 304 14.63 -15.27 43.11
CA ALA A 304 13.81 -16.44 42.81
C ALA A 304 12.50 -16.07 42.10
N VAL A 305 11.81 -15.02 42.55
CA VAL A 305 10.59 -14.49 41.90
C VAL A 305 10.90 -14.02 40.49
N PHE A 306 12.00 -13.28 40.32
CA PHE A 306 12.47 -12.85 39.00
C PHE A 306 12.69 -14.06 38.08
N LEU A 307 13.41 -15.09 38.54
CA LEU A 307 13.69 -16.30 37.76
C LEU A 307 12.45 -17.14 37.45
N ALA A 308 11.42 -17.14 38.30
CA ALA A 308 10.17 -17.86 38.08
C ALA A 308 9.30 -17.28 36.94
N ILE A 309 9.42 -15.98 36.64
CA ILE A 309 8.61 -15.32 35.60
C ILE A 309 9.01 -15.84 34.20
N PRO A 310 8.09 -16.36 33.37
CA PRO A 310 8.44 -16.93 32.07
C PRO A 310 9.00 -15.87 31.09
N GLN A 311 9.97 -16.28 30.26
CA GLN A 311 10.66 -15.40 29.30
C GLN A 311 9.69 -14.70 28.33
N LYS A 312 8.52 -15.31 28.05
CA LYS A 312 7.46 -14.71 27.22
C LYS A 312 6.97 -13.36 27.75
N ILE A 313 6.92 -13.19 29.07
CA ILE A 313 6.47 -11.94 29.70
C ILE A 313 7.55 -10.86 29.56
N TYR A 314 8.81 -11.20 29.79
CA TYR A 314 9.93 -10.28 29.59
C TYR A 314 10.03 -9.81 28.14
N ARG A 315 9.91 -10.72 27.17
CA ARG A 315 9.94 -10.36 25.74
C ARG A 315 8.80 -9.42 25.36
N LYS A 316 7.61 -9.62 25.93
CA LYS A 316 6.47 -8.72 25.70
C LYS A 316 6.69 -7.33 26.30
N LEU A 317 7.21 -7.25 27.52
CA LEU A 317 7.56 -5.99 28.17
C LEU A 317 8.69 -5.27 27.42
N GLU A 318 9.69 -6.01 26.96
CA GLU A 318 10.81 -5.50 26.18
C GLU A 318 10.34 -4.94 24.83
N LEU A 319 9.45 -5.61 24.11
CA LEU A 319 8.87 -5.09 22.87
C LEU A 319 7.98 -3.86 23.07
N GLU A 320 7.29 -3.73 24.22
CA GLU A 320 6.42 -2.58 24.49
C GLU A 320 7.22 -1.36 24.97
N LEU A 321 8.21 -1.59 25.83
CA LEU A 321 8.96 -0.53 26.49
C LEU A 321 10.19 -0.16 25.66
N ASP A 322 11.00 -1.09 25.17
CA ASP A 322 12.31 -0.81 24.55
C ASP A 322 12.17 -0.09 23.20
N TRP A 323 12.83 1.06 23.08
CA TRP A 323 12.77 1.92 21.90
C TRP A 323 13.36 1.22 20.68
N GLN A 324 14.57 0.66 20.83
CA GLN A 324 15.34 0.12 19.71
C GLN A 324 14.69 -1.13 19.13
N LYS A 325 14.31 -2.10 19.98
CA LYS A 325 13.67 -3.34 19.55
C LYS A 325 12.28 -3.13 18.95
N LYS A 326 11.53 -2.15 19.46
CA LYS A 326 10.23 -1.77 18.90
C LYS A 326 10.40 -1.13 17.52
N GLN A 327 11.43 -0.31 17.34
CA GLN A 327 11.77 0.31 16.05
C GLN A 327 12.27 -0.70 15.01
N GLU A 328 13.06 -1.70 15.40
CA GLU A 328 13.51 -2.79 14.51
C GLU A 328 12.34 -3.64 13.99
N CYS A 329 11.43 -4.05 14.87
CA CYS A 329 10.22 -4.79 14.46
C CYS A 329 9.32 -3.98 13.52
N PHE A 330 9.36 -2.65 13.62
CA PHE A 330 8.68 -1.80 12.64
C PHE A 330 9.42 -1.78 11.30
N LYS A 331 10.75 -1.61 11.28
CA LYS A 331 11.54 -1.59 10.04
C LYS A 331 11.37 -2.86 9.21
N ASP A 332 11.37 -4.04 9.83
CA ASP A 332 11.20 -5.32 9.12
C ASP A 332 9.85 -5.40 8.38
N ASN A 333 8.75 -5.00 9.04
CA ASN A 333 7.43 -4.93 8.40
C ASN A 333 7.35 -3.91 7.25
N TYR A 334 8.16 -2.86 7.28
CA TYR A 334 8.23 -1.89 6.16
C TYR A 334 9.02 -2.47 4.98
N VAL A 335 10.14 -3.16 5.25
CA VAL A 335 10.96 -3.79 4.20
C VAL A 335 10.15 -4.82 3.43
N ASP A 336 9.36 -5.65 4.12
CA ASP A 336 8.50 -6.65 3.47
C ASP A 336 7.46 -6.00 2.55
N LYS A 337 6.84 -4.88 2.97
CA LYS A 337 5.86 -4.16 2.13
C LYS A 337 6.50 -3.55 0.88
N VAL A 338 7.70 -3.01 1.04
CA VAL A 338 8.47 -2.42 -0.07
C VAL A 338 8.85 -3.52 -1.07
N LYS A 339 9.24 -4.70 -0.55
CA LYS A 339 9.51 -5.89 -1.35
C LYS A 339 8.27 -6.36 -2.10
N ASP A 340 7.08 -6.35 -1.49
CA ASP A 340 5.84 -6.73 -2.16
C ASP A 340 5.50 -5.81 -3.34
N ILE A 341 5.74 -4.50 -3.23
CA ILE A 341 5.55 -3.54 -4.33
C ILE A 341 6.50 -3.85 -5.48
N LEU A 342 7.77 -4.13 -5.17
CA LEU A 342 8.77 -4.52 -6.18
C LEU A 342 8.41 -5.82 -6.88
N ILE A 343 8.02 -6.85 -6.12
CA ILE A 343 7.58 -8.14 -6.67
C ILE A 343 6.38 -7.94 -7.59
N GLY A 344 5.41 -7.10 -7.20
CA GLY A 344 4.27 -6.74 -8.04
C GLY A 344 4.69 -6.16 -9.39
N LYS A 345 5.59 -5.16 -9.40
CA LYS A 345 6.11 -4.56 -10.64
C LYS A 345 6.89 -5.57 -11.51
N LEU A 346 7.72 -6.41 -10.89
CA LEU A 346 8.48 -7.44 -11.60
C LEU A 346 7.58 -8.52 -12.21
N ASN A 347 6.50 -8.90 -11.53
CA ASN A 347 5.51 -9.82 -12.07
C ASN A 347 4.79 -9.20 -13.28
N SER A 348 4.39 -7.93 -13.21
CA SER A 348 3.81 -7.23 -14.37
C SER A 348 4.78 -7.17 -15.55
N PHE A 349 6.07 -6.92 -15.30
CA PHE A 349 7.12 -6.96 -16.32
C PHE A 349 7.24 -8.37 -16.94
N SER A 350 7.28 -9.41 -16.09
CA SER A 350 7.32 -10.82 -16.53
C SER A 350 6.10 -11.18 -17.38
N ASP A 351 4.90 -10.73 -17.00
CA ASP A 351 3.68 -10.96 -17.76
C ASP A 351 3.75 -10.33 -19.15
N VAL A 352 4.31 -9.13 -19.26
CA VAL A 352 4.52 -8.47 -20.56
C VAL A 352 5.48 -9.30 -21.43
N LEU A 353 6.59 -9.80 -20.89
CA LEU A 353 7.51 -10.68 -21.61
C LEU A 353 6.85 -11.97 -22.10
N LEU A 354 6.09 -12.64 -21.24
CA LEU A 354 5.39 -13.88 -21.60
C LEU A 354 4.33 -13.63 -22.67
N ASN A 355 3.62 -12.50 -22.59
CA ASN A 355 2.63 -12.12 -23.60
C ASN A 355 3.29 -11.78 -24.94
N MET A 356 4.40 -11.04 -24.94
CA MET A 356 5.18 -10.80 -26.15
C MET A 356 5.65 -12.11 -26.78
N SER A 357 6.16 -13.06 -25.98
CA SER A 357 6.53 -14.40 -26.45
C SER A 357 5.35 -15.14 -27.08
N LYS A 358 4.18 -15.14 -26.44
CA LYS A 358 2.98 -15.82 -26.97
C LYS A 358 2.47 -15.17 -28.26
N VAL A 359 2.54 -13.84 -28.37
CA VAL A 359 2.16 -13.13 -29.60
C VAL A 359 3.15 -13.49 -30.70
N LEU A 360 4.46 -13.47 -30.44
CA LEU A 360 5.49 -13.91 -31.39
C LEU A 360 5.31 -15.37 -31.84
N GLU A 361 4.97 -16.28 -30.92
CA GLU A 361 4.71 -17.71 -31.22
C GLU A 361 3.45 -17.90 -32.08
N LYS A 362 2.32 -17.28 -31.70
CA LYS A 362 1.08 -17.28 -32.51
C LYS A 362 1.29 -16.68 -33.89
N LEU A 363 2.20 -15.73 -34.00
CA LEU A 363 2.58 -15.17 -35.27
C LEU A 363 3.39 -16.22 -36.07
N ALA A 364 4.38 -16.88 -35.51
CA ALA A 364 5.24 -17.85 -36.23
C ALA A 364 4.49 -19.06 -36.86
N ASP A 365 3.38 -19.51 -36.29
CA ASP A 365 2.67 -20.74 -36.70
C ASP A 365 2.05 -20.72 -38.12
N ASN A 366 1.97 -19.56 -38.78
CA ASN A 366 1.36 -19.42 -40.11
C ASN A 366 2.33 -19.52 -41.31
N ASP A 367 3.63 -19.74 -41.08
CA ASP A 367 4.66 -19.80 -42.12
C ASP A 367 4.49 -20.97 -43.12
N LYS A 368 3.72 -22.00 -42.77
CA LYS A 368 3.41 -23.13 -43.67
C LYS A 368 2.55 -22.73 -44.88
N LEU A 369 1.81 -21.62 -44.80
CA LEU A 369 0.97 -21.13 -45.90
C LEU A 369 1.74 -20.20 -46.87
N GLU A 370 2.79 -19.52 -46.39
CA GLU A 370 3.61 -18.59 -47.18
C GLU A 370 4.68 -19.28 -48.07
N MET A 371 5.05 -20.53 -47.78
CA MET A 371 6.01 -21.27 -48.62
C MET A 371 5.53 -21.45 -50.08
N LYS A 372 4.21 -21.34 -50.34
CA LYS A 372 3.67 -21.42 -51.70
C LYS A 372 3.96 -20.18 -52.56
N SER A 373 4.02 -18.97 -51.99
CA SER A 373 4.28 -17.75 -52.78
C SER A 373 5.76 -17.57 -53.12
N LYS A 374 6.67 -18.05 -52.26
CA LYS A 374 8.13 -17.98 -52.49
C LYS A 374 8.64 -19.00 -53.51
N SER A 375 7.86 -20.05 -53.77
CA SER A 375 8.13 -21.00 -54.86
C SER A 375 8.06 -20.34 -56.23
N SER A 376 7.18 -19.36 -56.47
CA SER A 376 6.98 -18.75 -57.79
C SER A 376 8.21 -17.97 -58.27
N ALA A 377 8.80 -17.14 -57.41
CA ALA A 377 9.98 -16.33 -57.76
C ALA A 377 11.21 -17.20 -58.04
N LEU A 378 11.37 -18.31 -57.29
CA LEU A 378 12.43 -19.29 -57.54
C LEU A 378 12.19 -20.06 -58.84
N ILE A 379 10.93 -20.40 -59.13
CA ILE A 379 10.51 -21.06 -60.37
C ILE A 379 10.75 -20.14 -61.56
N GLU A 380 10.39 -18.85 -61.48
CA GLU A 380 10.62 -17.85 -62.51
C GLU A 380 12.11 -17.63 -62.77
N ASN A 381 12.93 -17.51 -61.72
CA ASN A 381 14.38 -17.36 -61.85
C ASN A 381 15.01 -18.60 -62.52
N LEU A 382 14.62 -19.79 -62.10
CA LEU A 382 15.08 -21.05 -62.70
C LEU A 382 14.61 -21.17 -64.16
N ALA A 383 13.36 -20.78 -64.44
CA ALA A 383 12.79 -20.75 -65.78
C ALA A 383 13.52 -19.76 -66.69
N ASP A 384 13.90 -18.59 -66.18
CA ASP A 384 14.64 -17.61 -66.97
C ASP A 384 16.07 -18.06 -67.28
N ARG A 385 16.76 -18.70 -66.32
CA ARG A 385 18.11 -19.24 -66.57
C ARG A 385 18.13 -20.39 -67.58
N VAL A 386 17.09 -21.22 -67.59
CA VAL A 386 17.08 -22.48 -68.36
C VAL A 386 16.22 -22.39 -69.63
N CYS A 387 15.03 -21.82 -69.52
CA CYS A 387 14.01 -21.81 -70.56
C CYS A 387 14.06 -20.58 -71.48
N SER A 388 14.70 -19.47 -71.10
CA SER A 388 14.78 -18.25 -71.93
C SER A 388 15.34 -18.50 -73.34
N THR A 389 16.36 -19.35 -73.44
CA THR A 389 17.03 -19.75 -74.69
C THR A 389 16.58 -21.12 -75.20
N CYS A 390 15.42 -21.62 -74.76
CA CYS A 390 14.91 -22.94 -75.10
C CYS A 390 13.85 -22.89 -76.21
N ASN A 391 14.02 -23.71 -77.25
CA ASN A 391 13.09 -23.79 -78.38
C ASN A 391 11.68 -24.29 -77.98
N MET A 392 11.55 -24.97 -76.82
CA MET A 392 10.28 -25.50 -76.31
C MET A 392 9.58 -24.56 -75.31
N LYS A 393 10.09 -23.34 -75.09
CA LYS A 393 9.54 -22.37 -74.11
C LYS A 393 8.05 -22.10 -74.32
N SER A 394 7.60 -21.97 -75.57
CA SER A 394 6.20 -21.68 -75.91
C SER A 394 5.26 -22.82 -75.53
N MET A 395 5.68 -24.08 -75.66
CA MET A 395 4.87 -25.23 -75.24
C MET A 395 4.78 -25.31 -73.71
N CYS A 396 5.92 -25.24 -73.01
CA CYS A 396 5.96 -25.39 -71.55
C CYS A 396 5.28 -24.22 -70.81
N TRP A 397 5.55 -22.96 -71.21
CA TRP A 397 5.11 -21.78 -70.45
C TRP A 397 3.85 -21.08 -71.00
N LYS A 398 3.40 -21.36 -72.24
CA LYS A 398 2.12 -20.82 -72.77
C LYS A 398 0.98 -21.84 -72.84
N ARG A 399 1.26 -23.11 -73.19
CA ARG A 399 0.21 -24.15 -73.31
C ARG A 399 0.10 -25.03 -72.08
N GLU A 400 1.22 -25.45 -71.50
CA GLU A 400 1.28 -26.37 -70.35
C GLU A 400 1.83 -25.72 -69.08
N THR A 401 1.48 -24.45 -68.86
CA THR A 401 2.06 -23.62 -67.79
C THR A 401 1.83 -24.23 -66.40
N PHE A 402 0.64 -24.75 -66.13
CA PHE A 402 0.28 -25.35 -64.85
C PHE A 402 1.12 -26.59 -64.51
N TYR A 403 1.31 -27.51 -65.48
CA TYR A 403 2.09 -28.74 -65.27
C TYR A 403 3.58 -28.43 -65.16
N THR A 404 4.09 -27.52 -65.99
CA THR A 404 5.49 -27.09 -65.94
C THR A 404 5.81 -26.41 -64.61
N TYR A 405 4.93 -25.52 -64.14
CA TYR A 405 5.09 -24.81 -62.88
C TYR A 405 5.14 -25.78 -61.69
N ASN A 406 4.20 -26.73 -61.61
CA ASN A 406 4.18 -27.72 -60.54
C ASN A 406 5.42 -28.60 -60.55
N ALA A 407 5.88 -29.03 -61.74
CA ALA A 407 7.09 -29.85 -61.85
C ALA A 407 8.36 -29.06 -61.49
N PHE A 408 8.45 -27.76 -61.82
CA PHE A 408 9.55 -26.91 -61.36
C PHE A 408 9.50 -26.71 -59.84
N SER A 409 8.32 -26.55 -59.26
CA SER A 409 8.13 -26.45 -57.81
C SER A 409 8.57 -27.73 -57.11
N GLU A 410 8.19 -28.89 -57.64
CA GLU A 410 8.56 -30.20 -57.10
C GLU A 410 10.07 -30.45 -57.22
N LEU A 411 10.69 -30.06 -58.34
CA LEU A 411 12.13 -30.16 -58.53
C LEU A 411 12.90 -29.34 -57.48
N ILE A 412 12.50 -28.09 -57.25
CA ILE A 412 13.14 -27.25 -56.24
C ILE A 412 12.94 -27.82 -54.84
N GLY A 413 11.74 -28.32 -54.53
CA GLY A 413 11.43 -28.97 -53.25
C GLY A 413 12.26 -30.23 -52.99
N ASN A 414 12.42 -31.09 -54.00
CA ASN A 414 13.23 -32.30 -53.91
C ASN A 414 14.69 -31.97 -53.57
N TYR A 415 15.29 -30.99 -54.27
CA TYR A 415 16.66 -30.56 -54.03
C TYR A 415 16.86 -29.87 -52.66
N GLN A 416 15.84 -29.17 -52.14
CA GLN A 416 15.85 -28.62 -50.77
C GLN A 416 15.86 -29.73 -49.71
N GLU A 417 15.15 -30.83 -49.94
CA GLU A 417 15.09 -31.98 -49.03
C GLU A 417 16.28 -32.94 -49.20
N ASN A 418 17.32 -32.56 -49.95
CA ASN A 418 18.46 -33.41 -50.35
C ASN A 418 18.06 -34.68 -51.13
N LYS A 419 16.84 -34.72 -51.69
CA LYS A 419 16.39 -35.76 -52.62
C LYS A 419 16.73 -35.30 -54.02
N LYS A 420 17.78 -35.85 -54.63
CA LYS A 420 18.23 -35.47 -55.99
C LYS A 420 17.34 -36.06 -57.10
N ASP A 421 16.03 -36.05 -56.89
CA ASP A 421 15.03 -36.65 -57.76
C ASP A 421 14.42 -35.59 -58.67
N VAL A 422 14.41 -35.88 -59.97
CA VAL A 422 13.81 -35.01 -60.99
C VAL A 422 12.38 -35.48 -61.22
N PRO A 423 11.37 -34.60 -61.17
CA PRO A 423 9.99 -34.97 -61.43
C PRO A 423 9.81 -35.58 -62.83
N TYR A 424 8.96 -36.61 -62.93
CA TYR A 424 8.75 -37.39 -64.15
C TYR A 424 8.40 -36.54 -65.38
N GLU A 425 7.60 -35.49 -65.20
CA GLU A 425 7.22 -34.57 -66.29
C GLU A 425 8.43 -33.82 -66.88
N LEU A 426 9.38 -33.40 -66.03
CA LEU A 426 10.60 -32.75 -66.47
C LEU A 426 11.60 -33.75 -67.03
N GLU A 427 11.65 -34.96 -66.48
CA GLU A 427 12.50 -36.03 -66.98
C GLU A 427 12.11 -36.47 -68.40
N ARG A 428 10.81 -36.53 -68.70
CA ARG A 428 10.31 -36.90 -70.03
C ARG A 428 10.44 -35.79 -71.07
N LYS A 429 10.19 -34.52 -70.69
CA LYS A 429 9.97 -33.42 -71.64
C LYS A 429 11.12 -32.42 -71.76
N CYS A 430 12.01 -32.30 -70.76
CA CYS A 430 13.04 -31.26 -70.76
C CYS A 430 14.24 -31.63 -71.63
N THR A 431 14.50 -30.87 -72.69
CA THR A 431 15.66 -31.06 -73.58
C THR A 431 16.97 -30.53 -72.99
N LYS A 432 16.92 -29.65 -71.98
CA LYS A 432 18.09 -29.06 -71.29
C LYS A 432 18.25 -29.60 -69.85
N ARG A 433 18.12 -30.92 -69.67
CA ARG A 433 18.13 -31.58 -68.34
C ARG A 433 19.36 -31.26 -67.48
N SER A 434 20.57 -31.40 -68.04
CA SER A 434 21.81 -31.17 -67.30
C SER A 434 21.95 -29.72 -66.84
N VAL A 435 21.54 -28.77 -67.68
CA VAL A 435 21.53 -27.33 -67.36
C VAL A 435 20.47 -27.00 -66.32
N LEU A 436 19.28 -27.64 -66.39
CA LEU A 436 18.22 -27.49 -65.39
C LEU A 436 18.68 -27.98 -64.02
N ILE A 437 19.23 -29.19 -63.93
CA ILE A 437 19.74 -29.77 -62.69
C ILE A 437 20.85 -28.91 -62.11
N LYS A 438 21.85 -28.52 -62.92
CA LYS A 438 22.97 -27.70 -62.45
C LYS A 438 22.51 -26.34 -61.95
N ASN A 439 21.61 -25.64 -62.67
CA ASN A 439 21.08 -24.35 -62.19
C ASN A 439 20.18 -24.52 -60.97
N THR A 440 19.48 -25.64 -60.83
CA THR A 440 18.71 -25.95 -59.61
C THR A 440 19.66 -26.16 -58.44
N GLU A 441 20.72 -26.96 -58.63
CA GLU A 441 21.79 -27.12 -57.63
C GLU A 441 22.48 -25.78 -57.32
N ASP A 442 22.74 -24.91 -58.29
CA ASP A 442 23.37 -23.61 -58.07
C ASP A 442 22.42 -22.61 -57.35
N ILE A 443 21.11 -22.65 -57.64
CA ILE A 443 20.11 -21.82 -56.94
C ILE A 443 19.89 -22.32 -55.50
N VAL A 444 19.85 -23.64 -55.30
CA VAL A 444 19.60 -24.28 -54.00
C VAL A 444 20.86 -24.29 -53.12
N ASN A 445 22.02 -24.68 -53.66
CA ASN A 445 23.29 -24.77 -52.93
C ASN A 445 24.05 -23.43 -52.85
N GLY A 446 23.84 -22.51 -53.80
CA GLY A 446 24.84 -21.51 -54.14
C GLY A 446 24.92 -20.27 -53.25
N TYR A 447 23.86 -19.50 -53.04
CA TYR A 447 24.03 -18.18 -52.41
C TYR A 447 22.72 -17.53 -51.99
N ILE A 448 21.71 -17.52 -52.87
CA ILE A 448 20.50 -16.69 -52.69
C ILE A 448 19.66 -17.13 -51.51
N ILE A 449 19.42 -18.44 -51.34
CA ILE A 449 18.63 -18.94 -50.21
C ILE A 449 19.38 -18.69 -48.90
N ASN A 450 20.66 -19.07 -48.81
CA ASN A 450 21.46 -18.90 -47.59
C ASN A 450 21.77 -17.43 -47.26
N GLU A 451 21.93 -16.54 -48.25
CA GLU A 451 22.19 -15.10 -48.07
C GLU A 451 20.91 -14.35 -47.72
N MET A 452 19.77 -14.66 -48.34
CA MET A 452 18.47 -14.11 -47.90
C MET A 452 18.13 -14.55 -46.47
N TRP A 453 18.36 -15.82 -46.13
CA TRP A 453 18.19 -16.30 -44.75
C TRP A 453 19.20 -15.65 -43.81
N ARG A 454 20.47 -15.46 -44.21
CA ARG A 454 21.48 -14.76 -43.40
C ARG A 454 21.14 -13.30 -43.17
N ASN A 455 20.70 -12.57 -44.20
CA ASN A 455 20.32 -11.16 -44.09
C ASN A 455 19.08 -11.00 -43.22
N ARG A 456 18.03 -11.81 -43.45
CA ARG A 456 16.85 -11.82 -42.56
C ARG A 456 17.19 -12.24 -41.13
N LEU A 457 18.07 -13.22 -40.93
CA LEU A 457 18.54 -13.61 -39.59
C LEU A 457 19.38 -12.52 -38.95
N SER A 458 20.15 -11.75 -39.71
CA SER A 458 20.91 -10.61 -39.22
C SER A 458 19.99 -9.46 -38.81
N GLU A 459 19.01 -9.11 -39.65
CA GLU A 459 17.97 -8.13 -39.36
C GLU A 459 17.14 -8.54 -38.13
N CYS A 460 16.73 -9.81 -38.05
CA CYS A 460 16.05 -10.35 -36.87
C CYS A 460 16.92 -10.27 -35.62
N ARG A 461 18.23 -10.54 -35.72
CA ARG A 461 19.16 -10.44 -34.58
C ARG A 461 19.35 -9.01 -34.12
N GLU A 462 19.49 -8.06 -35.04
CA GLU A 462 19.64 -6.63 -34.73
C GLU A 462 18.36 -6.08 -34.09
N LEU A 463 17.19 -6.43 -34.62
CA LEU A 463 15.90 -6.06 -34.03
C LEU A 463 15.69 -6.71 -32.65
N LEU A 464 15.97 -8.00 -32.49
CA LEU A 464 15.90 -8.67 -31.19
C LEU A 464 16.88 -8.06 -30.17
N ALA A 465 18.10 -7.70 -30.60
CA ALA A 465 19.06 -7.02 -29.75
C ALA A 465 18.53 -5.66 -29.27
N HIS A 466 17.96 -4.85 -30.16
CA HIS A 466 17.31 -3.60 -29.79
C HIS A 466 16.10 -3.79 -28.88
N GLN A 467 15.31 -4.86 -29.06
CA GLN A 467 14.21 -5.14 -28.13
C GLN A 467 14.73 -5.55 -26.74
N ILE A 468 15.79 -6.37 -26.67
CA ILE A 468 16.43 -6.71 -25.39
C ILE A 468 16.98 -5.46 -24.71
N GLU A 469 17.56 -4.54 -25.48
CA GLU A 469 18.02 -3.23 -24.99
C GLU A 469 16.86 -2.37 -24.45
N ASN A 470 15.75 -2.25 -25.17
CA ASN A 470 14.55 -1.52 -24.72
C ASN A 470 13.94 -2.14 -23.45
N MET A 471 13.93 -3.47 -23.35
CA MET A 471 13.49 -4.19 -22.15
C MET A 471 14.44 -3.92 -20.97
N ALA A 472 15.75 -3.95 -21.19
CA ALA A 472 16.75 -3.62 -20.17
C ALA A 472 16.63 -2.17 -19.69
N ASN A 473 16.39 -1.22 -20.60
CA ASN A 473 16.12 0.17 -20.28
C ASN A 473 14.86 0.31 -19.42
N SER A 474 13.80 -0.45 -19.75
CA SER A 474 12.57 -0.45 -18.97
C SER A 474 12.76 -1.03 -17.56
N VAL A 475 13.58 -2.08 -17.40
CA VAL A 475 13.98 -2.58 -16.06
C VAL A 475 14.77 -1.51 -15.31
N THR A 476 15.66 -0.80 -16.00
CA THR A 476 16.43 0.31 -15.41
C THR A 476 15.52 1.44 -14.95
N GLU A 477 14.45 1.75 -15.69
CA GLU A 477 13.42 2.71 -15.26
C GLU A 477 12.67 2.22 -14.01
N ILE A 478 12.28 0.94 -13.93
CA ILE A 478 11.66 0.35 -12.73
C ILE A 478 12.57 0.50 -11.51
N VAL A 479 13.88 0.27 -11.68
CA VAL A 479 14.88 0.42 -10.61
C VAL A 479 15.06 1.89 -10.21
N LYS A 480 15.17 2.81 -11.17
CA LYS A 480 15.25 4.27 -10.89
C LYS A 480 14.00 4.79 -10.19
N GLU A 481 12.81 4.35 -10.61
CA GLU A 481 11.56 4.72 -9.94
C GLU A 481 11.52 4.27 -8.47
N PHE A 482 12.20 3.17 -8.15
CA PHE A 482 12.30 2.69 -6.79
C PHE A 482 13.29 3.52 -5.95
N ASP A 483 14.42 3.92 -6.53
CA ASP A 483 15.45 4.69 -5.83
C ASP A 483 14.98 6.13 -5.50
N ASP A 484 14.21 6.75 -6.40
CA ASP A 484 13.90 8.18 -6.31
C ASP A 484 12.55 8.57 -5.66
N ASN A 485 11.52 7.69 -5.58
CA ASN A 485 10.13 8.20 -5.53
C ASN A 485 9.12 7.65 -4.50
N ILE A 486 9.46 6.70 -3.61
CA ILE A 486 8.49 6.29 -2.56
C ILE A 486 8.70 7.15 -1.30
N LYS A 487 8.04 8.32 -1.25
CA LYS A 487 7.97 9.12 -0.02
C LYS A 487 6.96 8.50 0.93
N PHE A 488 7.45 7.85 1.98
CA PHE A 488 6.60 7.32 3.04
C PHE A 488 6.01 8.45 3.88
N ASN A 489 4.70 8.42 4.10
CA ASN A 489 4.01 9.46 4.85
C ASN A 489 3.56 8.91 6.21
N THR A 490 4.53 8.76 7.13
CA THR A 490 4.31 8.21 8.47
C THR A 490 3.37 9.07 9.32
N ASP A 491 3.33 10.39 9.08
CA ASP A 491 2.46 11.31 9.81
C ASP A 491 0.99 11.06 9.45
N THR A 492 0.70 10.96 8.16
CA THR A 492 -0.65 10.63 7.66
C THR A 492 -1.08 9.24 8.14
N GLU A 493 -0.16 8.27 8.10
CA GLU A 493 -0.40 6.91 8.61
C GLU A 493 -0.78 6.92 10.10
N ASN A 494 -0.08 7.69 10.93
CA ASN A 494 -0.37 7.83 12.36
C ASN A 494 -1.68 8.56 12.63
N ASN A 495 -2.01 9.58 11.84
CA ASN A 495 -3.29 10.28 11.96
C ASN A 495 -4.47 9.37 11.60
N ILE A 496 -4.35 8.58 10.53
CA ILE A 496 -5.37 7.59 10.15
C ILE A 496 -5.55 6.56 11.27
N ARG A 497 -4.46 6.06 11.86
CA ARG A 497 -4.54 5.16 13.03
C ARG A 497 -5.31 5.77 14.20
N ARG A 498 -5.01 7.03 14.56
CA ARG A 498 -5.69 7.74 15.65
C ARG A 498 -7.20 7.81 15.42
N VAL A 499 -7.63 8.17 14.20
CA VAL A 499 -9.05 8.28 13.86
C VAL A 499 -9.75 6.93 13.80
N LEU A 500 -9.11 5.90 13.23
CA LEU A 500 -9.68 4.54 13.23
C LEU A 500 -9.84 3.99 14.65
N ASN A 501 -8.85 4.19 15.52
CA ASN A 501 -8.92 3.76 16.92
C ASN A 501 -10.00 4.53 17.71
N LYS A 502 -10.12 5.85 17.50
CA LYS A 502 -11.17 6.68 18.11
C LYS A 502 -12.57 6.19 17.73
N ASN A 503 -12.74 5.68 16.52
CA ASN A 503 -14.00 5.14 16.00
C ASN A 503 -14.18 3.63 16.23
N ASN A 504 -13.31 2.98 17.02
CA ASN A 504 -13.34 1.54 17.31
C ASN A 504 -13.29 0.64 16.05
N ILE A 505 -12.64 1.08 14.97
CA ILE A 505 -12.48 0.29 13.75
C ILE A 505 -11.21 -0.55 13.88
N GLN A 506 -11.37 -1.87 13.86
CA GLN A 506 -10.24 -2.80 13.91
C GLN A 506 -9.57 -2.90 12.54
N TYR A 507 -8.26 -2.69 12.53
CA TYR A 507 -7.41 -2.88 11.36
C TYR A 507 -6.23 -3.79 11.73
N ARG A 508 -5.75 -4.56 10.76
CA ARG A 508 -4.53 -5.38 10.90
C ARG A 508 -3.31 -4.54 10.61
N ASP A 509 -3.37 -3.80 9.51
CA ASP A 509 -2.23 -3.03 9.05
C ASP A 509 -2.66 -1.84 8.19
N ILE A 510 -1.84 -0.79 8.22
CA ILE A 510 -2.01 0.44 7.43
C ILE A 510 -0.67 0.74 6.81
N PHE A 511 -0.68 1.22 5.57
CA PHE A 511 0.51 1.65 4.87
C PHE A 511 0.18 2.84 3.97
N CYS A 512 0.89 3.95 4.15
CA CYS A 512 0.67 5.19 3.42
C CYS A 512 1.95 5.63 2.71
N PHE A 513 1.84 5.91 1.42
CA PHE A 513 2.97 6.37 0.61
C PHE A 513 2.45 7.29 -0.50
N ASN A 514 3.31 8.18 -1.00
CA ASN A 514 3.02 8.95 -2.20
C ASN A 514 3.54 8.20 -3.42
N ASN A 515 2.78 8.22 -4.51
CA ASN A 515 3.20 7.68 -5.80
C ASN A 515 4.19 8.64 -6.52
N LYS A 516 4.62 8.27 -7.73
CA LYS A 516 5.53 9.07 -8.58
C LYS A 516 5.04 10.50 -8.86
N ASN A 517 3.72 10.70 -8.88
CA ASN A 517 3.07 11.99 -9.13
C ASN A 517 2.73 12.73 -7.82
N ASP A 518 3.37 12.36 -6.71
CA ASP A 518 3.16 12.88 -5.35
C ASP A 518 1.70 12.73 -4.83
N ARG A 519 0.95 11.78 -5.40
CA ARG A 519 -0.43 11.48 -4.99
C ARG A 519 -0.42 10.45 -3.88
N LEU A 520 -1.20 10.72 -2.83
CA LEU A 520 -1.29 9.87 -1.65
C LEU A 520 -2.04 8.56 -1.97
N VAL A 521 -1.44 7.44 -1.56
CA VAL A 521 -2.05 6.11 -1.61
C VAL A 521 -2.06 5.51 -0.21
N VAL A 522 -3.23 5.06 0.22
CA VAL A 522 -3.44 4.43 1.53
C VAL A 522 -3.87 2.98 1.33
N LYS A 523 -3.00 2.04 1.68
CA LYS A 523 -3.32 0.61 1.74
C LYS A 523 -3.75 0.24 3.15
N LEU A 524 -4.91 -0.38 3.28
CA LEU A 524 -5.50 -0.78 4.55
C LEU A 524 -5.87 -2.26 4.51
N SER A 525 -5.38 -3.01 5.51
CA SER A 525 -5.76 -4.41 5.73
C SER A 525 -6.65 -4.51 6.96
N MET A 526 -7.81 -5.13 6.79
CA MET A 526 -8.84 -5.29 7.82
C MET A 526 -9.41 -6.70 7.81
N GLU A 527 -10.24 -7.03 8.81
CA GLU A 527 -11.01 -8.29 8.77
C GLU A 527 -12.06 -8.22 7.65
N ALA A 528 -12.36 -9.37 7.04
CA ALA A 528 -13.35 -9.43 5.97
C ALA A 528 -14.73 -8.98 6.47
N CYS A 529 -15.32 -7.99 5.78
CA CYS A 529 -16.62 -7.40 6.15
C CYS A 529 -17.84 -8.18 5.63
N GLY A 530 -17.65 -9.33 4.98
CA GLY A 530 -18.75 -10.19 4.51
C GLY A 530 -19.73 -9.51 3.53
N GLY A 531 -19.28 -8.47 2.81
CA GLY A 531 -20.12 -7.74 1.85
C GLY A 531 -20.83 -6.50 2.40
N GLU A 532 -20.63 -6.14 3.67
CA GLU A 532 -21.24 -4.93 4.27
C GLU A 532 -20.67 -3.60 3.75
N GLN A 533 -19.59 -3.65 2.95
CA GLN A 533 -18.89 -2.48 2.39
C GLN A 533 -18.43 -1.48 3.45
N LEU A 534 -17.93 -2.00 4.58
CA LEU A 534 -17.43 -1.18 5.69
C LEU A 534 -16.29 -0.24 5.26
N CYS A 535 -15.46 -0.67 4.32
CA CYS A 535 -14.40 0.13 3.71
C CYS A 535 -14.92 1.42 3.05
N ILE A 536 -16.03 1.36 2.30
CA ILE A 536 -16.59 2.51 1.58
C ILE A 536 -17.47 3.35 2.51
N LYS A 537 -18.33 2.71 3.31
CA LYS A 537 -19.36 3.44 4.08
C LYS A 537 -18.83 4.12 5.34
N LYS A 538 -17.86 3.51 6.03
CA LYS A 538 -17.34 4.01 7.31
C LYS A 538 -15.91 4.50 7.22
N VAL A 539 -15.05 3.80 6.48
CA VAL A 539 -13.62 4.10 6.49
C VAL A 539 -13.25 5.21 5.51
N LEU A 540 -13.78 5.19 4.29
CA LEU A 540 -13.49 6.23 3.30
C LEU A 540 -13.79 7.67 3.80
N PRO A 541 -14.94 7.97 4.44
CA PRO A 541 -15.20 9.31 4.96
C PRO A 541 -14.17 9.75 6.02
N LEU A 542 -13.75 8.82 6.88
CA LEU A 542 -12.73 9.09 7.91
C LEU A 542 -11.36 9.34 7.30
N ILE A 543 -11.01 8.62 6.23
CA ILE A 543 -9.77 8.87 5.51
C ILE A 543 -9.81 10.26 4.87
N ASN A 544 -10.91 10.63 4.19
CA ASN A 544 -11.06 11.97 3.60
C ASN A 544 -10.95 13.10 4.63
N GLU A 545 -11.53 12.91 5.83
CA GLU A 545 -11.43 13.88 6.93
C GLU A 545 -9.97 14.04 7.41
N VAL A 546 -9.22 12.95 7.50
CA VAL A 546 -7.84 12.95 8.00
C VAL A 546 -6.85 13.49 6.96
N THR A 547 -7.00 13.08 5.70
CA THR A 547 -6.07 13.47 4.63
C THR A 547 -6.34 14.88 4.12
N GLY A 548 -7.57 15.40 4.33
CA GLY A 548 -8.01 16.67 3.74
C GLY A 548 -8.13 16.61 2.21
N LYS A 549 -8.07 15.41 1.63
CA LYS A 549 -8.13 15.16 0.18
C LYS A 549 -9.36 14.31 -0.15
N CYS A 550 -9.92 14.51 -1.33
CA CYS A 550 -10.96 13.60 -1.85
C CYS A 550 -10.30 12.30 -2.27
N MET A 551 -10.53 11.22 -1.51
CA MET A 551 -10.06 9.88 -1.85
C MET A 551 -11.21 9.04 -2.38
N CYS A 552 -10.88 8.02 -3.19
CA CYS A 552 -11.77 6.96 -3.62
C CYS A 552 -11.11 5.59 -3.39
N VAL A 553 -11.89 4.51 -3.52
CA VAL A 553 -11.34 3.15 -3.55
C VAL A 553 -10.77 2.90 -4.93
N SER A 554 -9.60 2.26 -5.02
CA SER A 554 -8.98 1.85 -6.28
C SER A 554 -9.90 0.91 -7.08
N ASP A 555 -9.67 0.79 -8.38
CA ASP A 555 -10.51 -0.05 -9.27
C ASP A 555 -10.50 -1.55 -8.87
N ASP A 556 -9.44 -2.03 -8.23
CA ASP A 556 -9.35 -3.40 -7.66
C ASP A 556 -10.32 -3.64 -6.48
N GLY A 557 -10.96 -2.59 -5.96
CA GLY A 557 -11.93 -2.69 -4.88
C GLY A 557 -11.36 -3.23 -3.55
N CYS A 558 -12.18 -4.03 -2.85
CA CYS A 558 -11.74 -4.78 -1.67
C CYS A 558 -11.37 -6.21 -2.09
N ASN A 559 -10.09 -6.53 -2.02
CA ASN A 559 -9.56 -7.87 -2.26
C ASN A 559 -9.70 -8.73 -1.01
N LEU A 560 -10.55 -9.75 -1.09
CA LEU A 560 -10.75 -10.72 -0.01
C LEU A 560 -9.66 -11.79 -0.08
N ASN A 561 -8.90 -11.95 1.01
CA ASN A 561 -8.00 -13.08 1.18
C ASN A 561 -8.71 -14.18 2.01
N PRO A 562 -9.22 -15.25 1.37
CA PRO A 562 -10.03 -16.28 2.03
C PRO A 562 -9.24 -17.09 3.07
N LEU A 563 -7.92 -17.24 2.91
CA LEU A 563 -7.07 -17.99 3.85
C LEU A 563 -6.92 -17.27 5.19
N MET A 564 -6.86 -15.94 5.17
CA MET A 564 -6.63 -15.13 6.37
C MET A 564 -7.89 -14.41 6.87
N ASN A 565 -9.05 -14.61 6.23
CA ASN A 565 -10.29 -13.87 6.50
C ASN A 565 -10.05 -12.33 6.55
N GLY A 566 -9.24 -11.82 5.61
CA GLY A 566 -8.84 -10.42 5.52
C GLY A 566 -9.41 -9.74 4.28
N CYS A 567 -9.75 -8.45 4.38
CA CYS A 567 -10.00 -7.57 3.25
C CYS A 567 -8.84 -6.58 3.15
N ASN A 568 -8.19 -6.56 1.99
CA ASN A 568 -7.21 -5.55 1.63
C ASN A 568 -7.89 -4.54 0.70
N VAL A 569 -7.84 -3.26 1.07
CA VAL A 569 -8.41 -2.17 0.28
C VAL A 569 -7.35 -1.11 0.07
N THR A 570 -7.28 -0.58 -1.14
CA THR A 570 -6.41 0.55 -1.49
C THR A 570 -7.28 1.77 -1.74
N PHE A 571 -6.92 2.88 -1.10
CA PHE A 571 -7.53 4.19 -1.32
C PHE A 571 -6.53 5.08 -2.06
N GLU A 572 -7.01 5.76 -3.08
CA GLU A 572 -6.24 6.67 -3.94
C GLU A 572 -6.95 8.02 -4.04
N GLU A 573 -6.21 9.07 -4.40
CA GLU A 573 -6.81 10.38 -4.65
C GLU A 573 -7.81 10.30 -5.82
N THR A 574 -9.00 10.85 -5.62
CA THR A 574 -10.07 10.84 -6.64
C THR A 574 -9.66 11.67 -7.85
N PRO A 575 -9.71 11.09 -9.06
CA PRO A 575 -9.51 11.86 -10.29
C PRO A 575 -10.55 12.96 -10.44
N LYS A 576 -10.16 14.10 -11.01
CA LYS A 576 -11.06 15.23 -11.24
C LYS A 576 -12.03 14.96 -12.39
N TYR A 577 -11.51 14.36 -13.46
CA TYR A 577 -12.23 14.05 -14.68
C TYR A 577 -12.59 12.57 -14.75
N HIS A 578 -13.75 12.30 -15.35
CA HIS A 578 -14.25 10.98 -15.69
C HIS A 578 -14.60 10.93 -17.16
N VAL A 579 -14.44 9.77 -17.78
CA VAL A 579 -14.69 9.57 -19.20
C VAL A 579 -15.75 8.49 -19.36
N ALA A 580 -16.80 8.78 -20.14
CA ALA A 580 -17.70 7.75 -20.65
C ALA A 580 -17.40 7.52 -22.13
N SER A 581 -17.05 6.29 -22.48
CA SER A 581 -16.74 5.88 -23.84
C SER A 581 -17.82 4.97 -24.39
N TYR A 582 -18.16 5.14 -25.67
CA TYR A 582 -18.98 4.22 -26.44
C TYR A 582 -18.32 3.96 -27.78
N VAL A 583 -18.58 2.79 -28.34
CA VAL A 583 -18.01 2.32 -29.59
C VAL A 583 -19.09 1.68 -30.44
N SER A 584 -19.05 1.95 -31.74
CA SER A 584 -19.92 1.35 -32.73
C SER A 584 -19.06 0.88 -33.89
N THR A 585 -19.30 -0.35 -34.34
CA THR A 585 -18.55 -0.98 -35.43
C THR A 585 -19.50 -1.59 -36.46
N GLU A 586 -19.10 -1.56 -37.73
CA GLU A 586 -19.77 -2.24 -38.83
C GLU A 586 -18.73 -2.93 -39.70
N CYS A 587 -18.97 -4.19 -40.06
CA CYS A 587 -18.06 -4.95 -40.92
C CYS A 587 -18.31 -4.59 -42.39
N LYS A 588 -17.26 -4.74 -43.21
CA LYS A 588 -17.37 -4.71 -44.66
C LYS A 588 -18.45 -5.65 -45.19
N ASN A 589 -19.20 -5.19 -46.19
CA ASN A 589 -20.24 -6.01 -46.80
C ASN A 589 -19.68 -7.30 -47.40
N GLY A 590 -20.14 -8.44 -46.90
CA GLY A 590 -19.72 -9.78 -47.34
C GLY A 590 -18.76 -10.47 -46.36
N GLU A 591 -18.16 -9.71 -45.42
CA GLU A 591 -17.33 -10.25 -44.35
C GLU A 591 -18.15 -10.48 -43.07
N LYS A 592 -17.69 -11.43 -42.24
CA LYS A 592 -18.30 -11.74 -40.93
C LYS A 592 -17.52 -11.19 -39.75
N HIS A 593 -16.28 -10.78 -40.00
CA HIS A 593 -15.34 -10.33 -38.97
C HIS A 593 -14.78 -8.97 -39.38
N ASN A 594 -14.72 -8.06 -38.42
CA ASN A 594 -14.15 -6.73 -38.59
C ASN A 594 -12.61 -6.82 -38.49
N GLY A 595 -11.91 -6.15 -39.39
CA GLY A 595 -10.45 -5.99 -39.41
C GLY A 595 -9.92 -4.97 -38.38
N ASP A 596 -10.75 -4.04 -37.93
CA ASP A 596 -10.43 -3.05 -36.90
C ASP A 596 -10.51 -3.65 -35.49
N THR A 597 -9.55 -3.29 -34.65
CA THR A 597 -9.60 -3.56 -33.21
C THR A 597 -9.46 -2.28 -32.41
N TYR A 598 -10.13 -2.23 -31.26
CA TYR A 598 -10.05 -1.11 -30.34
C TYR A 598 -9.96 -1.57 -28.88
N SER A 599 -9.50 -0.68 -28.01
CA SER A 599 -9.56 -0.85 -26.56
C SER A 599 -9.63 0.51 -25.88
N PHE A 600 -10.28 0.58 -24.71
CA PHE A 600 -10.27 1.77 -23.87
C PHE A 600 -10.38 1.43 -22.39
N GLY A 601 -9.80 2.27 -21.54
CA GLY A 601 -9.91 2.10 -20.10
C GLY A 601 -8.96 2.97 -19.28
N LYS A 602 -9.22 3.01 -17.97
CA LYS A 602 -8.33 3.66 -17.00
C LYS A 602 -7.10 2.79 -16.74
N LEU A 603 -5.94 3.43 -16.71
CA LEU A 603 -4.64 2.84 -16.39
C LEU A 603 -4.27 3.10 -14.91
N PRO A 604 -3.39 2.29 -14.30
CA PRO A 604 -3.01 2.44 -12.90
C PRO A 604 -2.30 3.76 -12.55
N ASP A 605 -1.75 4.46 -13.54
CA ASP A 605 -1.12 5.77 -13.39
C ASP A 605 -2.13 6.93 -13.29
N GLY A 606 -3.42 6.64 -13.46
CA GLY A 606 -4.49 7.63 -13.45
C GLY A 606 -4.78 8.25 -14.82
N THR A 607 -4.21 7.72 -15.90
CA THR A 607 -4.56 8.12 -17.27
C THR A 607 -5.69 7.25 -17.84
N TYR A 608 -6.48 7.80 -18.75
CA TYR A 608 -7.49 7.07 -19.52
C TYR A 608 -7.00 6.92 -20.95
N MET A 609 -6.78 5.69 -21.37
CA MET A 609 -6.25 5.37 -22.69
C MET A 609 -7.38 4.90 -23.59
N THR A 610 -7.33 5.27 -24.86
CA THR A 610 -8.19 4.74 -25.92
C THR A 610 -7.34 4.53 -27.15
N ILE A 611 -7.55 3.41 -27.81
CA ILE A 611 -6.76 2.98 -28.95
C ILE A 611 -7.66 2.37 -30.02
N ILE A 612 -7.38 2.71 -31.27
CA ILE A 612 -7.94 2.08 -32.48
C ILE A 612 -6.77 1.64 -33.34
N SER A 613 -6.83 0.43 -33.85
CA SER A 613 -5.92 -0.05 -34.88
C SER A 613 -6.74 -0.67 -35.99
N ASP A 614 -6.51 -0.19 -37.20
CA ASP A 614 -7.04 -0.78 -38.43
C ASP A 614 -5.93 -1.64 -39.05
N GLY A 615 -6.28 -2.90 -39.37
CA GLY A 615 -5.36 -3.87 -39.95
C GLY A 615 -5.59 -3.95 -41.46
N MET A 616 -4.51 -3.97 -42.26
CA MET A 616 -4.60 -3.97 -43.71
C MET A 616 -5.57 -5.03 -44.27
N GLY A 617 -6.58 -4.58 -45.01
CA GLY A 617 -7.58 -5.44 -45.64
C GLY A 617 -8.82 -5.59 -44.77
N SER A 618 -9.52 -6.72 -44.88
CA SER A 618 -10.74 -6.97 -44.08
C SER A 618 -10.81 -8.43 -43.69
N GLY A 619 -11.57 -8.74 -42.63
CA GLY A 619 -11.79 -10.11 -42.18
C GLY A 619 -10.78 -10.61 -41.13
N PRO A 620 -10.71 -11.95 -40.91
CA PRO A 620 -10.07 -12.53 -39.72
C PRO A 620 -8.54 -12.46 -39.70
N GLN A 621 -7.89 -12.09 -40.81
CA GLN A 621 -6.44 -11.87 -40.83
C GLN A 621 -6.12 -10.45 -40.33
N ALA A 622 -6.74 -9.43 -40.93
CA ALA A 622 -6.66 -8.03 -40.48
C ALA A 622 -6.99 -7.88 -38.99
N GLY A 623 -8.08 -8.50 -38.52
CA GLY A 623 -8.47 -8.46 -37.11
C GLY A 623 -7.48 -9.13 -36.15
N ARG A 624 -6.68 -10.10 -36.63
CA ARG A 624 -5.61 -10.72 -35.81
C ARG A 624 -4.40 -9.79 -35.68
N GLU A 625 -4.10 -9.03 -36.73
CA GLU A 625 -2.97 -8.09 -36.77
C GLU A 625 -3.26 -6.88 -35.91
N SER A 626 -4.39 -6.21 -36.14
CA SER A 626 -4.84 -5.09 -35.32
C SER A 626 -5.06 -5.50 -33.87
N GLY A 627 -5.63 -6.70 -33.63
CA GLY A 627 -5.85 -7.23 -32.30
C GLY A 627 -4.57 -7.49 -31.52
N ALA A 628 -3.53 -8.02 -32.17
CA ALA A 628 -2.23 -8.22 -31.54
C ALA A 628 -1.57 -6.88 -31.15
N ALA A 629 -1.67 -5.86 -32.01
CA ALA A 629 -1.14 -4.53 -31.72
C ALA A 629 -1.84 -3.87 -30.53
N VAL A 630 -3.18 -3.90 -30.50
CA VAL A 630 -3.98 -3.33 -29.40
C VAL A 630 -3.71 -4.07 -28.08
N GLU A 631 -3.72 -5.41 -28.09
CA GLU A 631 -3.50 -6.23 -26.89
C GLU A 631 -2.12 -5.98 -26.27
N LEU A 632 -1.08 -5.84 -27.10
CA LEU A 632 0.27 -5.56 -26.63
C LEU A 632 0.37 -4.15 -26.03
N ILE A 633 -0.07 -3.10 -26.73
CA ILE A 633 -0.01 -1.72 -26.18
C ILE A 633 -0.78 -1.64 -24.87
N GLU A 634 -1.95 -2.26 -24.78
CA GLU A 634 -2.74 -2.29 -23.54
C GLU A 634 -1.96 -2.94 -22.39
N LYS A 635 -1.31 -4.08 -22.62
CA LYS A 635 -0.53 -4.78 -21.59
C LYS A 635 0.70 -3.98 -21.16
N PHE A 636 1.42 -3.38 -22.10
CA PHE A 636 2.55 -2.51 -21.78
C PHE A 636 2.10 -1.30 -20.96
N ALA A 637 1.03 -0.62 -21.38
CA ALA A 637 0.50 0.53 -20.67
C ALA A 637 0.01 0.16 -19.26
N LYS A 638 -0.70 -0.98 -19.09
CA LYS A 638 -1.16 -1.48 -17.78
C LYS A 638 -0.01 -1.86 -16.86
N ALA A 639 1.10 -2.36 -17.41
CA ALA A 639 2.31 -2.64 -16.63
C ALA A 639 3.12 -1.38 -16.28
N GLY A 640 2.69 -0.20 -16.75
CA GLY A 640 3.29 1.10 -16.41
C GLY A 640 4.46 1.49 -17.31
N PHE A 641 4.67 0.83 -18.45
CA PHE A 641 5.70 1.22 -19.41
C PHE A 641 5.28 2.48 -20.19
N ASN A 642 6.28 3.21 -20.69
CA ASN A 642 6.06 4.35 -21.56
C ASN A 642 5.34 3.91 -22.85
N LYS A 643 4.27 4.65 -23.20
CA LYS A 643 3.40 4.37 -24.35
C LYS A 643 4.17 4.43 -25.67
N LEU A 644 5.13 5.35 -25.80
CA LEU A 644 6.00 5.43 -26.98
C LEU A 644 6.92 4.21 -27.10
N THR A 645 7.46 3.71 -25.99
CA THR A 645 8.24 2.48 -25.97
C THR A 645 7.38 1.30 -26.41
N ALA A 646 6.13 1.22 -25.94
CA ALA A 646 5.19 0.18 -26.37
C ALA A 646 4.92 0.23 -27.89
N ILE A 647 4.65 1.41 -28.45
CA ILE A 647 4.43 1.60 -29.90
C ILE A 647 5.67 1.17 -30.69
N ASN A 648 6.86 1.61 -30.28
CA ASN A 648 8.12 1.26 -30.94
C ASN A 648 8.39 -0.25 -30.93
N THR A 649 8.17 -0.90 -29.78
CA THR A 649 8.34 -2.36 -29.65
C THR A 649 7.38 -3.12 -30.56
N ILE A 650 6.12 -2.69 -30.67
CA ILE A 650 5.16 -3.31 -31.57
C ILE A 650 5.54 -3.08 -33.02
N ASN A 651 5.95 -1.86 -33.41
CA ASN A 651 6.42 -1.58 -34.76
C ASN A 651 7.53 -2.55 -35.16
N SER A 652 8.52 -2.76 -34.28
CA SER A 652 9.59 -3.73 -34.53
C SER A 652 9.09 -5.17 -34.64
N ILE A 653 8.13 -5.60 -33.80
CA ILE A 653 7.55 -6.96 -33.89
C ILE A 653 6.81 -7.15 -35.23
N MET A 654 6.03 -6.17 -35.65
CA MET A 654 5.27 -6.22 -36.91
C MET A 654 6.23 -6.26 -38.11
N THR A 655 7.30 -5.46 -38.11
CA THR A 655 8.31 -5.45 -39.19
C THR A 655 9.00 -6.81 -39.41
N ILE A 656 9.19 -7.62 -38.36
CA ILE A 656 9.89 -8.93 -38.45
C ILE A 656 9.09 -9.96 -39.27
N LYS A 657 7.76 -9.87 -39.26
CA LYS A 657 6.90 -11.01 -39.58
C LYS A 657 6.16 -10.88 -40.90
N PHE A 658 5.89 -9.67 -41.36
CA PHE A 658 5.19 -9.42 -42.63
C PHE A 658 6.21 -9.16 -43.75
N SER A 659 6.04 -9.83 -44.89
CA SER A 659 6.82 -9.52 -46.10
C SER A 659 6.61 -8.05 -46.50
N GLU A 660 7.53 -7.41 -47.24
CA GLU A 660 7.47 -5.97 -47.58
C GLU A 660 6.12 -5.47 -48.13
N ASN A 661 5.28 -6.38 -48.64
CA ASN A 661 3.98 -6.05 -49.23
C ASN A 661 2.77 -6.20 -48.28
N GLU A 662 2.96 -6.61 -47.01
CA GLU A 662 1.86 -6.88 -46.05
C GLU A 662 1.98 -6.10 -44.72
N LYS A 663 2.70 -4.97 -44.70
CA LYS A 663 3.24 -4.39 -43.46
C LYS A 663 2.47 -3.23 -42.82
N PHE A 664 1.14 -3.07 -42.90
CA PHE A 664 0.55 -1.79 -42.45
C PHE A 664 -0.68 -1.96 -41.57
N SER A 665 -0.51 -1.87 -40.25
CA SER A 665 -1.64 -1.54 -39.37
C SER A 665 -1.53 -0.07 -38.96
N THR A 666 -2.64 0.66 -39.03
CA THR A 666 -2.68 2.02 -38.52
C THR A 666 -2.85 2.00 -37.00
N LEU A 667 -2.42 3.06 -36.33
CA LEU A 667 -2.61 3.21 -34.89
C LEU A 667 -3.08 4.63 -34.57
N ASP A 668 -4.21 4.73 -33.89
CA ASP A 668 -4.70 5.96 -33.29
C ASP A 668 -4.84 5.76 -31.79
N LEU A 669 -3.99 6.42 -30.99
CA LEU A 669 -4.01 6.33 -29.54
C LEU A 669 -4.27 7.71 -28.93
N SER A 670 -5.21 7.78 -28.00
CA SER A 670 -5.41 8.94 -27.14
C SER A 670 -5.20 8.58 -25.68
N SER A 671 -4.55 9.47 -24.93
CA SER A 671 -4.22 9.26 -23.52
C SER A 671 -4.50 10.52 -22.72
N MET A 672 -5.52 10.49 -21.87
CA MET A 672 -5.95 11.62 -21.05
C MET A 672 -5.51 11.47 -19.58
N ASP A 673 -4.83 12.47 -19.00
CA ASP A 673 -4.65 12.57 -17.55
C ASP A 673 -5.99 12.96 -16.89
N LEU A 674 -6.54 12.07 -16.06
CA LEU A 674 -7.84 12.26 -15.40
C LEU A 674 -7.80 13.28 -14.24
N TYR A 675 -6.64 13.80 -13.85
CA TYR A 675 -6.48 14.80 -12.80
C TYR A 675 -6.33 16.19 -13.39
N GLU A 676 -5.52 16.33 -14.45
CA GLU A 676 -5.23 17.64 -15.06
C GLU A 676 -6.12 17.97 -16.27
N GLY A 677 -6.66 16.94 -16.93
CA GLY A 677 -7.49 17.06 -18.12
C GLY A 677 -6.69 17.22 -19.42
N GLU A 678 -5.39 16.94 -19.39
CA GLU A 678 -4.51 17.00 -20.57
C GLU A 678 -4.61 15.69 -21.34
N ILE A 679 -4.75 15.76 -22.66
CA ILE A 679 -4.85 14.61 -23.55
C ILE A 679 -3.75 14.66 -24.61
N ASP A 680 -3.04 13.54 -24.74
CA ASP A 680 -2.03 13.31 -25.77
C ASP A 680 -2.65 12.42 -26.85
N PHE A 681 -2.68 12.90 -28.10
CA PHE A 681 -3.02 12.13 -29.28
C PHE A 681 -1.72 11.66 -29.94
N MET A 682 -1.56 10.34 -30.10
CA MET A 682 -0.41 9.68 -30.71
C MET A 682 -0.88 8.94 -31.97
N LYS A 683 -0.49 9.43 -33.14
CA LYS A 683 -0.98 8.94 -34.43
C LYS A 683 0.13 8.31 -35.26
N VAL A 684 -0.14 7.13 -35.81
CA VAL A 684 0.75 6.42 -36.74
C VAL A 684 -0.06 5.92 -37.94
N GLY A 685 -0.04 6.69 -39.03
CA GLY A 685 -0.76 6.36 -40.27
C GLY A 685 -2.28 6.29 -40.15
N SER A 686 -2.86 6.83 -39.08
CA SER A 686 -4.30 6.83 -38.83
C SER A 686 -4.98 8.13 -39.28
N VAL A 687 -6.29 8.05 -39.49
CA VAL A 687 -7.12 9.20 -39.88
C VAL A 687 -7.27 10.25 -38.76
N ALA A 688 -7.88 11.39 -39.10
CA ALA A 688 -8.06 12.50 -38.17
C ALA A 688 -9.01 12.14 -37.01
N SER A 689 -8.69 12.61 -35.79
CA SER A 689 -9.62 12.61 -34.64
C SER A 689 -10.25 13.99 -34.47
N PHE A 690 -11.32 14.07 -33.68
CA PHE A 690 -12.07 15.31 -33.49
C PHE A 690 -12.32 15.60 -32.01
N ILE A 691 -12.32 16.88 -31.65
CA ILE A 691 -12.82 17.36 -30.35
C ILE A 691 -14.02 18.27 -30.62
N LYS A 692 -15.18 17.90 -30.11
CA LYS A 692 -16.40 18.72 -30.15
C LYS A 692 -16.57 19.47 -28.82
N ARG A 693 -16.69 20.80 -28.90
CA ARG A 693 -16.94 21.72 -27.79
C ARG A 693 -18.16 22.58 -28.09
N GLY A 694 -19.33 22.17 -27.60
CA GLY A 694 -20.58 22.81 -28.03
C GLY A 694 -20.75 22.65 -29.54
N ASP A 695 -20.75 23.77 -30.26
CA ASP A 695 -20.89 23.82 -31.73
C ASP A 695 -19.53 23.94 -32.46
N GLU A 696 -18.43 24.04 -31.72
CA GLU A 696 -17.08 24.06 -32.30
C GLU A 696 -16.55 22.63 -32.43
N VAL A 697 -15.92 22.34 -33.58
CA VAL A 697 -15.28 21.06 -33.86
C VAL A 697 -13.83 21.33 -34.26
N GLU A 698 -12.91 20.86 -33.44
CA GLU A 698 -11.48 20.93 -33.66
C GLU A 698 -11.01 19.62 -34.30
N VAL A 699 -10.24 19.71 -35.40
CA VAL A 699 -9.71 18.56 -36.14
C VAL A 699 -8.26 18.32 -35.72
N ILE A 700 -7.93 17.08 -35.39
CA ILE A 700 -6.59 16.63 -35.04
C ILE A 700 -6.12 15.69 -36.16
N SER A 701 -5.41 16.25 -37.12
CA SER A 701 -4.84 15.52 -38.25
C SER A 701 -3.37 15.19 -38.03
N SER A 702 -2.92 14.05 -38.54
CA SER A 702 -1.49 13.72 -38.66
C SER A 702 -1.09 13.49 -40.12
N LYS A 703 0.20 13.61 -40.42
CA LYS A 703 0.80 13.32 -41.73
C LYS A 703 1.77 12.12 -41.67
N THR A 704 1.66 11.26 -40.66
CA THR A 704 2.58 10.14 -40.46
C THR A 704 2.19 8.90 -41.26
N LEU A 705 3.16 8.01 -41.51
CA LEU A 705 2.97 6.75 -42.22
C LEU A 705 2.57 5.62 -41.24
N PRO A 706 1.84 4.57 -41.67
CA PRO A 706 1.42 3.44 -40.81
C PRO A 706 2.55 2.66 -40.13
N ILE A 707 2.22 1.91 -39.08
CA ILE A 707 3.17 1.02 -38.37
C ILE A 707 3.61 -0.09 -39.32
N GLY A 708 4.92 -0.29 -39.44
CA GLY A 708 5.57 -1.30 -40.28
C GLY A 708 6.22 -0.80 -41.57
N VAL A 709 6.07 0.49 -41.93
CA VAL A 709 6.71 1.10 -43.14
C VAL A 709 8.17 1.50 -42.91
N LEU A 710 8.48 1.96 -41.70
CA LEU A 710 9.77 2.57 -41.35
C LEU A 710 10.43 1.82 -40.19
N ASP A 711 11.77 1.80 -40.17
CA ASP A 711 12.58 1.20 -39.08
C ASP A 711 12.30 1.85 -37.71
N LYS A 712 11.84 3.11 -37.70
CA LYS A 712 11.29 3.81 -36.53
C LYS A 712 9.93 4.41 -36.90
N PRO A 713 8.87 4.18 -36.12
CA PRO A 713 7.59 4.82 -36.39
C PRO A 713 7.72 6.32 -36.13
N ASP A 714 7.30 7.13 -37.10
CA ASP A 714 7.14 8.57 -36.91
C ASP A 714 5.82 8.77 -36.17
N VAL A 715 5.88 8.96 -34.84
CA VAL A 715 4.71 9.14 -34.00
C VAL A 715 4.45 10.63 -33.83
N ASP A 716 3.36 11.11 -34.41
CA ASP A 716 2.92 12.49 -34.23
C ASP A 716 2.17 12.62 -32.91
N ILE A 717 2.66 13.51 -32.04
CA ILE A 717 2.12 13.73 -30.70
C ILE A 717 1.49 15.12 -30.65
N THR A 718 0.16 15.18 -30.61
CA THR A 718 -0.58 16.42 -30.43
C THR A 718 -1.16 16.48 -29.03
N LYS A 719 -0.78 17.52 -28.25
CA LYS A 719 -1.30 17.76 -26.90
C LYS A 719 -2.46 18.74 -26.91
N LYS A 720 -3.53 18.42 -26.17
CA LYS A 720 -4.70 19.29 -25.96
C LYS A 720 -5.15 19.26 -24.51
N LYS A 721 -5.95 20.25 -24.11
CA LYS A 721 -6.56 20.30 -22.78
C LYS A 721 -8.07 20.24 -22.89
N LEU A 722 -8.67 19.23 -22.27
CA LEU A 722 -10.11 18.97 -22.28
C LEU A 722 -10.78 19.66 -21.10
N LYS A 723 -12.03 20.03 -21.30
CA LYS A 723 -12.93 20.63 -20.31
C LYS A 723 -14.13 19.72 -20.08
N ASN A 724 -14.87 20.04 -19.02
CA ASN A 724 -16.14 19.38 -18.73
C ASN A 724 -17.10 19.53 -19.92
N GLY A 725 -17.65 18.42 -20.39
CA GLY A 725 -18.59 18.36 -21.52
C GLY A 725 -17.94 18.23 -22.89
N ASP A 726 -16.61 18.29 -23.00
CA ASP A 726 -15.91 18.04 -24.26
C ASP A 726 -16.12 16.58 -24.70
N ILE A 727 -16.29 16.40 -26.02
CA ILE A 727 -16.46 15.09 -26.64
C ILE A 727 -15.28 14.84 -27.58
N VAL A 728 -14.56 13.75 -27.36
CA VAL A 728 -13.49 13.28 -28.23
C VAL A 728 -14.04 12.17 -29.13
N ILE A 729 -13.78 12.26 -30.43
CA ILE A 729 -14.22 11.30 -31.44
C ILE A 729 -12.99 10.76 -32.16
N MET A 730 -12.84 9.44 -32.18
CA MET A 730 -11.80 8.70 -32.90
C MET A 730 -12.46 7.74 -33.88
N LEU A 731 -11.93 7.62 -35.10
CA LEU A 731 -12.54 6.86 -36.19
C LEU A 731 -11.48 6.01 -36.90
N SER A 732 -11.89 4.90 -37.52
CA SER A 732 -11.10 4.24 -38.58
C SER A 732 -11.34 4.90 -39.94
N ASP A 733 -10.48 4.58 -40.90
CA ASP A 733 -10.52 5.12 -42.27
C ASP A 733 -11.79 4.75 -43.03
N GLY A 734 -12.35 3.55 -42.82
CA GLY A 734 -13.60 3.12 -43.44
C GLY A 734 -14.80 4.00 -43.11
N VAL A 735 -14.76 4.80 -42.03
CA VAL A 735 -15.79 5.79 -41.72
C VAL A 735 -15.67 7.04 -42.60
N LEU A 736 -14.44 7.49 -42.89
CA LEU A 736 -14.18 8.71 -43.65
C LEU A 736 -14.19 8.46 -45.16
N ASP A 737 -13.70 7.30 -45.61
CA ASP A 737 -13.42 7.00 -47.02
C ASP A 737 -14.60 6.28 -47.72
N TYR A 738 -15.78 6.91 -47.71
CA TYR A 738 -17.00 6.34 -48.31
C TYR A 738 -16.99 6.32 -49.86
N GLU A 739 -16.19 7.18 -50.51
CA GLU A 739 -15.99 7.25 -51.97
C GLU A 739 -14.53 7.52 -52.35
N SER A 740 -14.12 7.04 -53.53
CA SER A 740 -12.74 7.18 -54.04
C SER A 740 -12.28 8.63 -54.19
N GLU A 741 -13.21 9.55 -54.47
CA GLU A 741 -12.96 11.00 -54.58
C GLU A 741 -13.08 11.75 -53.23
N ALA A 742 -13.52 11.03 -52.19
CA ALA A 742 -13.69 11.54 -50.82
C ALA A 742 -12.58 11.09 -49.86
N ALA A 743 -11.60 10.31 -50.34
CA ALA A 743 -10.48 9.83 -49.54
C ALA A 743 -9.81 10.96 -48.74
N GLY A 744 -9.82 10.87 -47.41
CA GLY A 744 -9.25 11.85 -46.50
C GLY A 744 -10.02 13.18 -46.33
N LYS A 745 -11.23 13.33 -46.89
CA LYS A 745 -12.06 14.54 -46.68
C LYS A 745 -12.83 14.46 -45.37
N VAL A 746 -12.53 15.38 -44.47
CA VAL A 746 -13.16 15.51 -43.14
C VAL A 746 -14.37 16.45 -43.09
N ASP A 747 -14.73 17.09 -44.20
CA ASP A 747 -15.77 18.15 -44.21
C ASP A 747 -17.14 17.64 -43.76
N TRP A 748 -17.55 16.45 -44.23
CA TRP A 748 -18.86 15.90 -43.92
C TRP A 748 -19.02 15.59 -42.43
N ILE A 749 -17.98 15.05 -41.79
CA ILE A 749 -18.02 14.68 -40.37
C ILE A 749 -17.96 15.94 -39.51
N VAL A 750 -17.18 16.95 -39.90
CA VAL A 750 -17.14 18.25 -39.21
C VAL A 750 -18.51 18.92 -39.27
N GLU A 751 -19.15 18.95 -40.44
CA GLU A 751 -20.50 19.53 -40.60
C GLU A 751 -21.56 18.74 -39.83
N PHE A 752 -21.50 17.40 -39.89
CA PHE A 752 -22.37 16.53 -39.11
C PHE A 752 -22.24 16.78 -37.60
N LEU A 753 -21.01 16.84 -37.09
CA LEU A 753 -20.73 17.07 -35.68
C LEU A 753 -21.18 18.47 -35.24
N LYS A 754 -20.99 19.52 -36.06
CA LYS A 754 -21.50 20.87 -35.78
C LYS A 754 -23.02 20.93 -35.70
N ASN A 755 -23.73 20.20 -36.56
CA ASN A 755 -25.19 20.18 -36.60
C ASN A 755 -25.81 19.24 -35.56
N SER A 756 -25.04 18.29 -35.01
CA SER A 756 -25.53 17.35 -34.02
C SER A 756 -25.67 18.00 -32.64
N LYS A 757 -26.91 18.13 -32.18
CA LYS A 757 -27.24 18.55 -30.80
C LYS A 757 -27.16 17.41 -29.79
N ASN A 758 -26.94 16.17 -30.25
CA ASN A 758 -26.88 15.05 -29.33
C ASN A 758 -25.56 15.07 -28.55
N THR A 759 -25.66 14.91 -27.23
CA THR A 759 -24.51 14.89 -26.32
C THR A 759 -24.33 13.55 -25.64
N ASP A 760 -25.20 12.57 -25.91
CA ASP A 760 -25.01 11.20 -25.46
C ASP A 760 -23.94 10.53 -26.35
N PRO A 761 -22.84 9.99 -25.77
CA PRO A 761 -21.82 9.29 -26.53
C PRO A 761 -22.36 8.14 -27.39
N ARG A 762 -23.36 7.41 -26.87
CA ARG A 762 -23.93 6.25 -27.56
C ARG A 762 -24.62 6.66 -28.84
N ASP A 763 -25.59 7.56 -28.71
CA ASP A 763 -26.39 8.00 -29.85
C ASP A 763 -25.52 8.72 -30.88
N LEU A 764 -24.55 9.54 -30.44
CA LEU A 764 -23.66 10.24 -31.36
C LEU A 764 -22.82 9.23 -32.16
N CYS A 765 -22.29 8.21 -31.49
CA CYS A 765 -21.49 7.16 -32.13
C CYS A 765 -22.29 6.34 -33.15
N GLU A 766 -23.49 5.88 -32.78
CA GLU A 766 -24.38 5.13 -33.68
C GLU A 766 -24.80 5.98 -34.89
N ASN A 767 -25.08 7.28 -34.67
CA ASN A 767 -25.45 8.19 -35.76
C ASN A 767 -24.29 8.47 -36.73
N ILE A 768 -23.03 8.52 -36.25
CA ILE A 768 -21.86 8.66 -37.12
C ILE A 768 -21.76 7.47 -38.08
N ILE A 769 -21.85 6.24 -37.57
CA ILE A 769 -21.78 5.02 -38.38
C ILE A 769 -22.96 4.94 -39.36
N ASN A 770 -24.17 5.23 -38.90
CA ASN A 770 -25.35 5.24 -39.78
C ASN A 770 -25.20 6.27 -40.91
N LYS A 771 -24.66 7.46 -40.61
CA LYS A 771 -24.44 8.49 -41.62
C LYS A 771 -23.36 8.08 -42.63
N ALA A 772 -22.26 7.48 -42.19
CA ALA A 772 -21.23 6.93 -43.07
C ALA A 772 -21.78 5.83 -43.99
N LYS A 773 -22.69 4.99 -43.49
CA LYS A 773 -23.38 3.95 -44.25
C LYS A 773 -24.35 4.52 -45.28
N GLU A 774 -25.10 5.57 -44.92
CA GLU A 774 -25.97 6.33 -45.84
C GLU A 774 -25.15 6.94 -46.99
N LEU A 775 -24.05 7.61 -46.68
CA LEU A 775 -23.14 8.21 -47.66
C LEU A 775 -22.51 7.16 -48.58
N SER A 776 -22.29 5.95 -48.07
CA SER A 776 -21.79 4.81 -48.85
C SER A 776 -22.87 4.12 -49.73
N GLY A 777 -24.06 4.72 -49.87
CA GLY A 777 -25.17 4.12 -50.63
C GLY A 777 -25.72 2.82 -50.02
N GLY A 778 -25.57 2.65 -48.70
CA GLY A 778 -26.01 1.47 -47.95
C GLY A 778 -25.08 0.26 -48.07
N LYS A 779 -23.95 0.37 -48.77
CA LYS A 779 -22.94 -0.70 -48.88
C LYS A 779 -21.63 -0.29 -48.21
N VAL A 780 -21.32 -0.94 -47.10
CA VAL A 780 -20.07 -0.75 -46.36
C VAL A 780 -18.91 -1.33 -47.19
N LYS A 781 -18.02 -0.46 -47.70
CA LYS A 781 -16.90 -0.84 -48.58
C LYS A 781 -15.66 -1.29 -47.80
N ASP A 782 -15.51 -0.78 -46.59
CA ASP A 782 -14.45 -1.13 -45.66
C ASP A 782 -14.95 -1.18 -44.23
N ASP A 783 -14.15 -1.75 -43.35
CA ASP A 783 -14.50 -1.87 -41.93
C ASP A 783 -14.63 -0.48 -41.27
N MET A 784 -15.73 -0.25 -40.55
CA MET A 784 -16.05 1.03 -39.94
C MET A 784 -16.02 0.91 -38.42
N THR A 785 -15.22 1.74 -37.77
CA THR A 785 -15.14 1.83 -36.31
C THR A 785 -15.17 3.28 -35.87
N ALA A 786 -16.06 3.60 -34.93
CA ALA A 786 -16.13 4.91 -34.30
C ALA A 786 -16.13 4.78 -32.79
N ILE A 787 -15.35 5.61 -32.10
CA ILE A 787 -15.33 5.73 -30.65
C ILE A 787 -15.66 7.17 -30.28
N VAL A 788 -16.63 7.33 -29.39
CA VAL A 788 -17.02 8.62 -28.83
C VAL A 788 -16.77 8.58 -27.32
N GLN A 789 -16.02 9.56 -26.83
CA GLN A 789 -15.69 9.72 -25.43
C GLN A 789 -16.22 11.06 -24.95
N LYS A 790 -16.95 11.09 -23.84
CA LYS A 790 -17.38 12.34 -23.20
C LYS A 790 -16.74 12.51 -21.84
N VAL A 791 -16.19 13.70 -21.63
CA VAL A 791 -15.50 14.08 -20.41
C VAL A 791 -16.47 14.75 -19.44
N TYR A 792 -16.45 14.31 -18.19
CA TYR A 792 -17.21 14.86 -17.08
C TYR A 792 -16.26 15.30 -15.97
N ASN A 793 -16.53 16.41 -15.32
CA ASN A 793 -15.82 16.87 -14.13
C ASN A 793 -16.73 16.68 -12.90
N LEU A 794 -16.20 16.13 -11.81
CA LEU A 794 -16.95 15.90 -10.56
C LEU A 794 -17.14 17.16 -9.71
N TYR A 795 -16.27 18.17 -9.82
CA TYR A 795 -16.31 19.40 -9.00
C TYR A 795 -15.72 20.64 -9.68
#